data_AF-A0A816IAF2-F1
#
_entry.id   AF-A0A816IAF2-F1
#
_cell.length_a   1.000
_cell.length_b   1.000
_cell.length_c   1.000
_cell.angle_alpha   90.00
_cell.angle_beta   90.00
_cell.angle_gamma   90.00
#
_symmetry.space_group_name_H-M   'P 1'
#
loop_
_entity.id
_entity.type
_entity.pdbx_description
1 polymer ?
#
loop_
_entity_poly.entity_id
_entity_poly.type
_entity_poly.pdbx_seq_one_letter_code
_entity_poly.pdbx_strand_id
1 'polypeptide(L)'
;MSSLSRELVFLILQFLDEEKFKDTVHRLEKESGFYFNMRYFEDSVTAGEWDDVEKYLSGFTKVDDNRYSMKIFFEIRKQKYLEALDKKDNAKAVEILVKELKVFSTFNEELFKEITMLLTLTNFRENEQLSKYGDTKSARGIMLGELKKLIEANPLFRDKLQFPTLKNSRLRTLINQSLNWQHQLCKNPRPNPDIKTLFIDHSCGHPNGSHVASPATNHLMGSAPKVGGFPPLGAHGPFQPTPAPLTTSLAGWMPNPSVSHPTVSAGPIGLGAPNSAVSMLKHPRTPPTNSLAMDYQTADSESVLKRPRPFGISDGVNNLPVNVLPVTYPGQSHSHAAYSTDDLPKNVSRVLSQGSAIKSMDFHPVQQTMLLVGTNVGDIAIWEVGSRDKLVSRSFKVWDLASCTANLQASLASEYTAAANRVVWSPDGGLLGVAYSKHIVHIYSYHGGNDLRNHLEVDAHAGNVNDLAFSLPNQQLCFVTCGEDKTIKVWDAVTGNKLHTFEGHDAPVYSVCPHQKENIQFIFSTAVDGKIKAWLYDNMGSRVDYDAPGRSCTAMAYCADGTRLFSCGTSKEGESFIVEWNESEGAVKRTYHGLGKRSVGVVQFDTMKNKFLVAGDEFQVKFWDMDSVDLLTTTHADGGLPSSPCLRINKEGTLLAVSTTENGIKILANAEGSRILHSMANRGLESSRAPLGSVAKGPIVGAFGTPSSSTGMSLSMADRSGPGASVTGMNGDNRSLPDVKPRIPDDAEKSKIWKLTEISERSHLRTLRLPDSLIQARVVKLIYTNSGSAILALAENALHKLWKWQKNERNLLGKANSNIPPQLWQPSSGVVMTNDTREGSKEDVVPCFALSKNDSYVMSASGGKISLFNMMTFKTMTTFMAPPPAATSLAFHPQDNNIIAIGMDDSSIQIYNVRVDEVKSKLKGHQKRVTGLAFSNVLNVLVSSGADSQLCVWSMDGWEKQASKQIQIPNGHSPNPLAHTRVQFHQDQTHVLVVHASQLAIYEAPKLESMKQWIPKESSGSVTDAVYSCDSQSIYAAFDDGSVSILTATTLQLKCRIGPNSYLPSNPSSRVYPATIAAHPSEPNQFAVGLTDGGVHVIEPPGPEGKWGMSPPPENGAGPSVSAAPGSDQQPR
;
A
#
# COMPACT_ATOMS: atom_id res chain seq x y z
N MET A 1 -1.80 12.28 -4.49
CA MET A 1 -1.82 10.91 -5.05
C MET A 1 -0.41 10.49 -5.46
N SER A 2 -0.10 9.19 -5.40
CA SER A 2 1.15 8.60 -5.90
C SER A 2 1.07 8.31 -7.40
N SER A 3 2.21 8.05 -8.07
CA SER A 3 2.23 7.60 -9.47
C SER A 3 1.49 6.27 -9.67
N LEU A 4 1.55 5.40 -8.65
CA LEU A 4 1.01 4.04 -8.67
C LEU A 4 -0.50 3.98 -8.93
N SER A 5 -1.29 4.94 -8.40
CA SER A 5 -2.73 4.96 -8.65
C SER A 5 -3.07 5.39 -10.09
N ARG A 6 -2.31 6.32 -10.67
CA ARG A 6 -2.48 6.74 -12.06
C ARG A 6 -2.14 5.60 -13.04
N GLU A 7 -1.06 4.87 -12.80
CA GLU A 7 -0.69 3.69 -13.60
C GLU A 7 -1.75 2.58 -13.54
N LEU A 8 -2.35 2.34 -12.36
CA LEU A 8 -3.41 1.35 -12.20
C LEU A 8 -4.68 1.72 -12.98
N VAL A 9 -5.11 2.99 -12.98
CA VAL A 9 -6.29 3.42 -13.75
C VAL A 9 -6.07 3.24 -15.26
N PHE A 10 -4.88 3.55 -15.80
CA PHE A 10 -4.57 3.28 -17.21
C PHE A 10 -4.62 1.78 -17.56
N LEU A 11 -4.16 0.90 -16.67
CA LEU A 11 -4.27 -0.55 -16.84
C LEU A 11 -5.73 -1.03 -16.86
N ILE A 12 -6.60 -0.45 -16.03
CA ILE A 12 -8.03 -0.76 -15.98
C ILE A 12 -8.74 -0.23 -17.23
N LEU A 13 -8.44 1.00 -17.67
CA LEU A 13 -8.99 1.58 -18.91
C LEU A 13 -8.64 0.73 -20.14
N GLN A 14 -7.38 0.30 -20.27
CA GLN A 14 -6.96 -0.59 -21.35
C GLN A 14 -7.72 -1.93 -21.33
N PHE A 15 -7.90 -2.52 -20.14
CA PHE A 15 -8.63 -3.78 -19.99
C PHE A 15 -10.11 -3.67 -20.34
N LEU A 16 -10.78 -2.58 -19.92
CA LEU A 16 -12.18 -2.34 -20.23
C LEU A 16 -12.42 -2.10 -21.74
N ASP A 17 -11.48 -1.46 -22.44
CA ASP A 17 -11.54 -1.30 -23.91
C ASP A 17 -11.25 -2.62 -24.64
N GLU A 18 -10.25 -3.40 -24.19
CA GLU A 18 -9.97 -4.75 -24.71
C GLU A 18 -11.17 -5.70 -24.59
N GLU A 19 -11.90 -5.65 -23.47
CA GLU A 19 -13.14 -6.41 -23.25
C GLU A 19 -14.41 -5.71 -23.79
N LYS A 20 -14.27 -4.55 -24.45
CA LYS A 20 -15.33 -3.78 -25.13
C LYS A 20 -16.44 -3.21 -24.22
N PHE A 21 -16.16 -3.02 -22.92
CA PHE A 21 -17.07 -2.36 -21.97
C PHE A 21 -17.06 -0.83 -22.13
N LYS A 22 -17.36 -0.33 -23.34
CA LYS A 22 -17.23 1.09 -23.72
C LYS A 22 -17.87 2.07 -22.74
N ASP A 23 -19.11 1.84 -22.34
CA ASP A 23 -19.84 2.69 -21.40
C ASP A 23 -19.12 2.80 -20.03
N THR A 24 -18.41 1.73 -19.63
CA THR A 24 -17.60 1.68 -18.41
C THR A 24 -16.24 2.35 -18.61
N VAL A 25 -15.62 2.19 -19.79
CA VAL A 25 -14.41 2.94 -20.18
C VAL A 25 -14.68 4.44 -20.07
N HIS A 26 -15.66 4.96 -20.80
CA HIS A 26 -15.91 6.40 -20.90
C HIS A 26 -16.43 7.01 -19.60
N ARG A 27 -17.11 6.21 -18.76
CA ARG A 27 -17.45 6.61 -17.39
C ARG A 27 -16.21 6.72 -16.49
N LEU A 28 -15.30 5.75 -16.53
CA LEU A 28 -14.05 5.79 -15.76
C LEU A 28 -13.08 6.88 -16.26
N GLU A 29 -13.02 7.13 -17.56
CA GLU A 29 -12.31 8.29 -18.14
C GLU A 29 -12.82 9.60 -17.54
N LYS A 30 -14.15 9.81 -17.55
CA LYS A 30 -14.80 10.98 -16.96
C LYS A 30 -14.54 11.10 -15.45
N GLU A 31 -14.77 10.02 -14.69
CA GLU A 31 -14.74 10.04 -13.23
C GLU A 31 -13.30 10.15 -12.68
N SER A 32 -12.30 9.64 -13.39
CA SER A 32 -10.88 9.78 -13.03
C SER A 32 -10.23 11.07 -13.56
N GLY A 33 -10.72 11.61 -14.68
CA GLY A 33 -10.16 12.80 -15.32
C GLY A 33 -8.73 12.66 -15.83
N PHE A 34 -8.16 11.44 -15.88
CA PHE A 34 -6.76 11.17 -16.21
C PHE A 34 -6.46 11.02 -17.71
N TYR A 35 -7.46 10.70 -18.53
CA TYR A 35 -7.35 10.51 -19.97
C TYR A 35 -8.61 11.02 -20.67
N PHE A 36 -8.45 11.83 -21.72
CA PHE A 36 -9.55 12.33 -22.53
C PHE A 36 -9.54 11.65 -23.90
N ASN A 37 -10.58 10.87 -24.18
CA ASN A 37 -10.68 10.05 -25.37
C ASN A 37 -11.26 10.85 -26.53
N MET A 38 -10.37 11.53 -27.27
CA MET A 38 -10.75 12.39 -28.39
C MET A 38 -11.62 11.65 -29.43
N ARG A 39 -11.38 10.34 -29.68
CA ARG A 39 -12.20 9.57 -30.63
C ARG A 39 -13.65 9.43 -30.18
N TYR A 40 -13.88 9.06 -28.91
CA TYR A 40 -15.23 8.98 -28.35
C TYR A 40 -15.95 10.34 -28.41
N PHE A 41 -15.23 11.42 -28.09
CA PHE A 41 -15.75 12.78 -28.23
C PHE A 41 -16.11 13.16 -29.68
N GLU A 42 -15.27 12.81 -30.65
CA GLU A 42 -15.55 12.97 -32.09
C GLU A 42 -16.79 12.20 -32.54
N ASP A 43 -16.92 10.94 -32.10
CA ASP A 43 -18.03 10.05 -32.46
C ASP A 43 -19.36 10.60 -31.90
N SER A 44 -19.46 10.91 -30.61
CA SER A 44 -20.69 11.44 -30.00
C SER A 44 -21.06 12.85 -30.47
N VAL A 45 -20.09 13.71 -30.79
CA VAL A 45 -20.36 15.01 -31.46
C VAL A 45 -20.90 14.80 -32.88
N THR A 46 -20.38 13.81 -33.61
CA THR A 46 -20.85 13.49 -34.98
C THR A 46 -22.26 12.87 -34.95
N ALA A 47 -22.53 12.00 -33.96
CA ALA A 47 -23.86 11.44 -33.68
C ALA A 47 -24.86 12.52 -33.20
N GLY A 48 -24.36 13.56 -32.52
CA GLY A 48 -25.17 14.66 -31.96
C GLY A 48 -25.80 14.30 -30.62
N GLU A 49 -25.09 13.50 -29.81
CA GLU A 49 -25.49 13.04 -28.47
C GLU A 49 -25.18 14.14 -27.45
N TRP A 50 -25.73 15.35 -27.68
CA TRP A 50 -25.28 16.60 -27.06
C TRP A 50 -25.24 16.57 -25.52
N ASP A 51 -26.18 15.89 -24.90
CA ASP A 51 -26.25 15.78 -23.44
C ASP A 51 -25.16 14.85 -22.87
N ASP A 52 -24.77 13.79 -23.58
CA ASP A 52 -23.64 12.94 -23.22
C ASP A 52 -22.28 13.58 -23.56
N VAL A 53 -22.21 14.40 -24.63
CA VAL A 53 -21.02 15.22 -24.94
C VAL A 53 -20.71 16.22 -23.81
N GLU A 54 -21.70 16.99 -23.34
CA GLU A 54 -21.49 17.88 -22.19
C GLU A 54 -21.18 17.12 -20.90
N LYS A 55 -21.88 15.99 -20.67
CA LYS A 55 -21.67 15.12 -19.49
C LYS A 55 -20.29 14.46 -19.51
N TYR A 56 -19.69 14.15 -20.65
CA TYR A 56 -18.31 13.66 -20.72
C TYR A 56 -17.32 14.80 -20.45
N LEU A 57 -17.47 15.95 -21.12
CA LEU A 57 -16.66 17.15 -20.87
C LEU A 57 -16.63 17.57 -19.39
N SER A 58 -17.75 17.41 -18.67
CA SER A 58 -17.87 17.78 -17.26
C SER A 58 -16.92 17.05 -16.30
N GLY A 59 -16.27 15.95 -16.73
CA GLY A 59 -15.20 15.28 -15.97
C GLY A 59 -13.82 15.95 -16.10
N PHE A 60 -13.66 16.82 -17.09
CA PHE A 60 -12.38 17.45 -17.45
C PHE A 60 -12.39 18.97 -17.30
N THR A 61 -13.53 19.62 -17.53
CA THR A 61 -13.70 21.07 -17.35
C THR A 61 -15.18 21.49 -17.24
N LYS A 62 -15.42 22.68 -16.69
CA LYS A 62 -16.71 23.37 -16.57
C LYS A 62 -16.73 24.64 -17.42
N VAL A 63 -17.91 25.22 -17.63
CA VAL A 63 -18.11 26.46 -18.40
C VAL A 63 -17.22 27.60 -17.89
N ASP A 64 -17.07 27.70 -16.57
CA ASP A 64 -16.49 28.86 -15.89
C ASP A 64 -14.96 28.75 -15.68
N ASP A 65 -14.34 27.60 -15.96
CA ASP A 65 -12.94 27.34 -15.60
C ASP A 65 -11.94 28.25 -16.35
N ASN A 66 -12.15 28.43 -17.66
CA ASN A 66 -11.33 29.31 -18.50
C ASN A 66 -12.01 29.62 -19.85
N ARG A 67 -11.45 30.58 -20.61
CA ARG A 67 -11.99 31.07 -21.89
C ARG A 67 -12.11 30.00 -22.99
N TYR A 68 -11.25 28.97 -23.00
CA TYR A 68 -11.37 27.86 -23.95
C TYR A 68 -12.54 26.95 -23.58
N SER A 69 -12.66 26.58 -22.30
CA SER A 69 -13.79 25.78 -21.79
C SER A 69 -15.13 26.48 -22.04
N MET A 70 -15.21 27.76 -21.72
CA MET A 70 -16.38 28.61 -22.01
C MET A 70 -16.78 28.54 -23.49
N LYS A 71 -15.81 28.67 -24.42
CA LYS A 71 -16.10 28.62 -25.86
C LYS A 71 -16.49 27.21 -26.34
N ILE A 72 -15.92 26.15 -25.76
CA ILE A 72 -16.29 24.75 -26.04
C ILE A 72 -17.78 24.55 -25.74
N PHE A 73 -18.24 24.89 -24.53
CA PHE A 73 -19.66 24.76 -24.15
C PHE A 73 -20.57 25.69 -24.95
N PHE A 74 -20.11 26.91 -25.30
CA PHE A 74 -20.88 27.83 -26.14
C PHE A 74 -21.17 27.26 -27.53
N GLU A 75 -20.14 26.79 -28.26
CA GLU A 75 -20.33 26.27 -29.62
C GLU A 75 -21.18 24.99 -29.64
N ILE A 76 -21.02 24.10 -28.65
CA ILE A 76 -21.86 22.90 -28.48
C ILE A 76 -23.35 23.28 -28.31
N ARG A 77 -23.66 24.21 -27.40
CA ARG A 77 -25.05 24.64 -27.13
C ARG A 77 -25.65 25.44 -28.27
N LYS A 78 -24.84 26.23 -28.96
CA LYS A 78 -25.21 26.94 -30.19
C LYS A 78 -25.56 25.96 -31.31
N GLN A 79 -24.77 24.90 -31.52
CA GLN A 79 -25.11 23.85 -32.49
C GLN A 79 -26.37 23.06 -32.10
N LYS A 80 -26.51 22.70 -30.81
CA LYS A 80 -27.73 22.06 -30.24
C LYS A 80 -28.99 22.89 -30.49
N TYR A 81 -28.89 24.22 -30.36
CA TYR A 81 -29.95 25.18 -30.65
C TYR A 81 -30.26 25.31 -32.15
N LEU A 82 -29.23 25.46 -33.01
CA LEU A 82 -29.42 25.52 -34.46
C LEU A 82 -30.07 24.24 -35.02
N GLU A 83 -29.75 23.08 -34.45
CA GLU A 83 -30.40 21.81 -34.82
C GLU A 83 -31.86 21.69 -34.35
N ALA A 84 -32.29 22.45 -33.33
CA ALA A 84 -33.70 22.55 -32.96
C ALA A 84 -34.47 23.43 -33.96
N LEU A 85 -33.88 24.57 -34.36
CA LEU A 85 -34.44 25.44 -35.42
C LEU A 85 -34.54 24.71 -36.76
N ASP A 86 -33.52 23.95 -37.15
CA ASP A 86 -33.50 23.19 -38.42
C ASP A 86 -34.57 22.08 -38.47
N LYS A 87 -34.91 21.52 -37.30
CA LYS A 87 -36.02 20.57 -37.11
C LYS A 87 -37.38 21.26 -36.95
N LYS A 88 -37.42 22.60 -36.93
CA LYS A 88 -38.60 23.44 -36.64
C LYS A 88 -39.22 23.20 -35.24
N ASP A 89 -38.41 22.68 -34.31
CA ASP A 89 -38.79 22.48 -32.92
C ASP A 89 -38.56 23.77 -32.12
N ASN A 90 -39.43 24.75 -32.36
CA ASN A 90 -39.34 26.08 -31.75
C ASN A 90 -39.50 26.02 -30.22
N ALA A 91 -40.23 25.03 -29.69
CA ALA A 91 -40.37 24.84 -28.24
C ALA A 91 -39.02 24.46 -27.60
N LYS A 92 -38.33 23.47 -28.17
CA LYS A 92 -37.00 23.05 -27.72
C LYS A 92 -35.93 24.11 -27.98
N ALA A 93 -36.02 24.85 -29.09
CA ALA A 93 -35.13 25.98 -29.36
C ALA A 93 -35.25 27.07 -28.28
N VAL A 94 -36.46 27.44 -27.88
CA VAL A 94 -36.70 28.39 -26.76
C VAL A 94 -36.20 27.82 -25.43
N GLU A 95 -36.39 26.53 -25.16
CA GLU A 95 -35.87 25.89 -23.95
C GLU A 95 -34.34 25.97 -23.84
N ILE A 96 -33.62 25.58 -24.91
CA ILE A 96 -32.15 25.66 -24.97
C ILE A 96 -31.68 27.12 -24.85
N LEU A 97 -32.36 28.06 -25.51
CA LEU A 97 -32.03 29.48 -25.44
C LEU A 97 -32.11 30.02 -24.01
N VAL A 98 -33.19 29.69 -23.28
CA VAL A 98 -33.46 30.20 -21.93
C VAL A 98 -32.65 29.48 -20.84
N LYS A 99 -32.47 28.16 -20.95
CA LYS A 99 -31.78 27.34 -19.92
C LYS A 99 -30.26 27.25 -20.14
N GLU A 100 -29.81 27.05 -21.37
CA GLU A 100 -28.43 26.64 -21.66
C GLU A 100 -27.58 27.77 -22.24
N LEU A 101 -28.15 28.60 -23.13
CA LEU A 101 -27.44 29.70 -23.79
C LEU A 101 -27.49 31.03 -23.02
N LYS A 102 -28.54 31.27 -22.23
CA LYS A 102 -28.71 32.51 -21.45
C LYS A 102 -27.53 32.83 -20.52
N VAL A 103 -26.80 31.82 -20.06
CA VAL A 103 -25.59 31.98 -19.22
C VAL A 103 -24.50 32.81 -19.93
N PHE A 104 -24.41 32.74 -21.26
CA PHE A 104 -23.38 33.46 -22.03
C PHE A 104 -23.73 34.93 -22.33
N SER A 105 -24.97 35.37 -22.08
CA SER A 105 -25.40 36.76 -22.37
C SER A 105 -24.68 37.81 -21.52
N THR A 106 -24.15 37.41 -20.36
CA THR A 106 -23.31 38.25 -19.48
C THR A 106 -21.93 38.56 -20.08
N PHE A 107 -21.51 37.86 -21.13
CA PHE A 107 -20.22 38.02 -21.79
C PHE A 107 -20.34 38.66 -23.19
N ASN A 108 -21.45 38.41 -23.88
CA ASN A 108 -21.78 39.09 -25.15
C ASN A 108 -23.31 39.20 -25.31
N GLU A 109 -23.86 40.33 -24.90
CA GLU A 109 -25.30 40.61 -24.96
C GLU A 109 -25.81 40.80 -26.40
N GLU A 110 -24.97 41.33 -27.30
CA GLU A 110 -25.30 41.55 -28.71
C GLU A 110 -25.46 40.22 -29.45
N LEU A 111 -24.50 39.30 -29.29
CA LEU A 111 -24.57 37.95 -29.85
C LEU A 111 -25.76 37.15 -29.29
N PHE A 112 -26.13 37.37 -28.02
CA PHE A 112 -27.33 36.75 -27.46
C PHE A 112 -28.63 37.33 -28.07
N LYS A 113 -28.67 38.63 -28.39
CA LYS A 113 -29.78 39.26 -29.13
C LYS A 113 -29.85 38.76 -30.58
N GLU A 114 -28.72 38.64 -31.28
CA GLU A 114 -28.67 38.06 -32.62
C GLU A 114 -29.21 36.63 -32.64
N ILE A 115 -28.74 35.77 -31.73
CA ILE A 115 -29.21 34.38 -31.59
C ILE A 115 -30.71 34.36 -31.26
N THR A 116 -31.19 35.23 -30.36
CA THR A 116 -32.63 35.34 -30.04
C THR A 116 -33.47 35.73 -31.27
N MET A 117 -32.96 36.60 -32.14
CA MET A 117 -33.64 37.03 -33.36
C MET A 117 -33.80 35.91 -34.40
N LEU A 118 -33.01 34.82 -34.31
CA LEU A 118 -33.18 33.65 -35.18
C LEU A 118 -34.53 32.95 -34.98
N LEU A 119 -35.19 33.11 -33.83
CA LEU A 119 -36.56 32.63 -33.58
C LEU A 119 -37.64 33.40 -34.36
N THR A 120 -37.33 34.60 -34.88
CA THR A 120 -38.28 35.40 -35.67
C THR A 120 -38.21 35.14 -37.18
N LEU A 121 -37.19 34.41 -37.64
CA LEU A 121 -36.98 34.09 -39.05
C LEU A 121 -37.73 32.82 -39.46
N THR A 122 -38.26 32.78 -40.68
CA THR A 122 -38.87 31.58 -41.25
C THR A 122 -37.86 30.47 -41.54
N ASN A 123 -36.61 30.86 -41.82
CA ASN A 123 -35.45 30.00 -41.93
C ASN A 123 -34.24 30.76 -41.38
N PHE A 124 -33.57 30.25 -40.35
CA PHE A 124 -32.42 30.92 -39.72
C PHE A 124 -31.23 31.16 -40.70
N ARG A 125 -31.20 30.46 -41.84
CA ARG A 125 -30.25 30.70 -42.94
C ARG A 125 -30.46 32.02 -43.69
N GLU A 126 -31.57 32.72 -43.44
CA GLU A 126 -31.80 34.10 -43.87
C GLU A 126 -30.84 35.09 -43.16
N ASN A 127 -30.24 34.71 -42.04
CA ASN A 127 -29.17 35.47 -41.38
C ASN A 127 -27.84 35.36 -42.16
N GLU A 128 -27.19 36.49 -42.44
CA GLU A 128 -25.96 36.57 -43.25
C GLU A 128 -24.83 35.67 -42.73
N GLN A 129 -24.62 35.59 -41.40
CA GLN A 129 -23.59 34.75 -40.78
C GLN A 129 -23.88 33.24 -40.93
N LEU A 130 -25.17 32.87 -41.01
CA LEU A 130 -25.65 31.48 -41.09
C LEU A 130 -26.08 31.06 -42.50
N SER A 131 -25.97 31.95 -43.49
CA SER A 131 -26.25 31.70 -44.91
C SER A 131 -25.49 30.49 -45.50
N LYS A 132 -24.33 30.14 -44.91
CA LYS A 132 -23.49 29.00 -45.30
C LYS A 132 -23.77 27.71 -44.51
N TYR A 133 -24.75 27.71 -43.61
CA TYR A 133 -25.14 26.52 -42.84
C TYR A 133 -25.85 25.53 -43.77
N GLY A 134 -25.15 24.48 -44.18
CA GLY A 134 -25.66 23.43 -45.07
C GLY A 134 -26.58 22.44 -44.35
N ASP A 135 -26.20 21.17 -44.37
CA ASP A 135 -26.84 20.13 -43.58
C ASP A 135 -26.23 20.02 -42.17
N THR A 136 -26.98 19.42 -41.24
CA THR A 136 -26.55 19.24 -39.86
C THR A 136 -25.26 18.43 -39.74
N LYS A 137 -25.01 17.47 -40.65
CA LYS A 137 -23.81 16.64 -40.61
C LYS A 137 -22.55 17.44 -40.97
N SER A 138 -22.60 18.30 -41.98
CA SER A 138 -21.48 19.19 -42.31
C SER A 138 -21.26 20.24 -41.21
N ALA A 139 -22.34 20.78 -40.64
CA ALA A 139 -22.26 21.75 -39.53
C ALA A 139 -21.52 21.15 -38.31
N ARG A 140 -21.90 19.94 -37.88
CA ARG A 140 -21.20 19.18 -36.83
C ARG A 140 -19.72 18.97 -37.14
N GLY A 141 -19.39 18.59 -38.38
CA GLY A 141 -18.00 18.38 -38.81
C GLY A 141 -17.15 19.67 -38.76
N ILE A 142 -17.71 20.80 -39.18
CA ILE A 142 -17.06 22.12 -39.09
C ILE A 142 -16.84 22.51 -37.63
N MET A 143 -17.89 22.43 -36.79
CA MET A 143 -17.82 22.74 -35.37
C MET A 143 -16.80 21.85 -34.63
N LEU A 144 -16.80 20.53 -34.90
CA LEU A 144 -15.84 19.58 -34.33
C LEU A 144 -14.39 19.95 -34.67
N GLY A 145 -14.13 20.43 -35.89
CA GLY A 145 -12.83 20.95 -36.32
C GLY A 145 -12.37 22.22 -35.59
N GLU A 146 -13.28 22.95 -34.93
CA GLU A 146 -12.96 24.05 -34.02
C GLU A 146 -12.86 23.56 -32.56
N LEU A 147 -13.75 22.68 -32.10
CA LEU A 147 -13.69 22.10 -30.76
C LEU A 147 -12.37 21.38 -30.48
N LYS A 148 -11.83 20.62 -31.45
CA LYS A 148 -10.49 19.99 -31.32
C LYS A 148 -9.41 21.02 -30.97
N LYS A 149 -9.34 22.12 -31.72
CA LYS A 149 -8.36 23.20 -31.52
C LYS A 149 -8.51 23.85 -30.15
N LEU A 150 -9.74 24.03 -29.69
CA LEU A 150 -10.02 24.57 -28.36
C LEU A 150 -9.62 23.61 -27.24
N ILE A 151 -9.83 22.30 -27.42
CA ILE A 151 -9.41 21.26 -26.45
C ILE A 151 -7.87 21.15 -26.41
N GLU A 152 -7.21 21.11 -27.56
CA GLU A 152 -5.74 21.07 -27.67
C GLU A 152 -5.06 22.31 -27.08
N ALA A 153 -5.69 23.48 -27.20
CA ALA A 153 -5.20 24.74 -26.62
C ALA A 153 -5.52 24.92 -25.12
N ASN A 154 -6.42 24.10 -24.55
CA ASN A 154 -6.92 24.27 -23.18
C ASN A 154 -5.97 23.61 -22.15
N PRO A 155 -5.37 24.37 -21.21
CA PRO A 155 -4.40 23.84 -20.26
C PRO A 155 -4.90 22.66 -19.41
N LEU A 156 -6.21 22.52 -19.21
CA LEU A 156 -6.82 21.45 -18.40
C LEU A 156 -6.76 20.06 -19.05
N PHE A 157 -6.49 19.99 -20.36
CA PHE A 157 -6.36 18.76 -21.15
C PHE A 157 -4.89 18.36 -21.40
N ARG A 158 -3.94 19.20 -20.97
CA ARG A 158 -2.49 18.91 -21.07
C ARG A 158 -2.17 17.59 -20.37
N ASP A 159 -1.34 16.78 -21.03
CA ASP A 159 -0.89 15.47 -20.54
C ASP A 159 -2.04 14.45 -20.23
N LYS A 160 -3.23 14.69 -20.81
CA LYS A 160 -4.41 13.80 -20.80
C LYS A 160 -4.86 13.33 -22.19
N LEU A 161 -4.40 13.99 -23.27
CA LEU A 161 -4.77 13.67 -24.66
C LEU A 161 -4.00 12.48 -25.26
N GLN A 162 -2.99 11.96 -24.56
CA GLN A 162 -2.23 10.78 -24.99
C GLN A 162 -2.44 9.62 -24.01
N PHE A 163 -2.82 8.46 -24.53
CA PHE A 163 -2.86 7.23 -23.76
C PHE A 163 -1.43 6.65 -23.65
N PRO A 164 -0.94 6.27 -22.45
CA PRO A 164 0.38 5.68 -22.30
C PRO A 164 0.56 4.39 -23.10
N THR A 165 1.75 4.17 -23.66
CA THR A 165 2.07 2.95 -24.42
C THR A 165 2.26 1.75 -23.49
N LEU A 166 1.15 1.19 -23.01
CA LEU A 166 1.09 -0.05 -22.25
C LEU A 166 1.06 -1.25 -23.20
N LYS A 167 1.78 -2.33 -22.86
CA LYS A 167 1.67 -3.59 -23.60
C LYS A 167 0.23 -4.12 -23.47
N ASN A 168 -0.45 -4.32 -24.59
CA ASN A 168 -1.79 -4.92 -24.64
C ASN A 168 -1.85 -6.20 -23.79
N SER A 169 -3.02 -6.47 -23.23
CA SER A 169 -3.32 -7.54 -22.28
C SER A 169 -2.58 -7.50 -20.95
N ARG A 170 -1.74 -6.50 -20.61
CA ARG A 170 -0.95 -6.53 -19.36
C ARG A 170 -1.81 -6.76 -18.10
N LEU A 171 -2.96 -6.09 -17.97
CA LEU A 171 -3.87 -6.37 -16.84
C LEU A 171 -4.62 -7.69 -17.00
N ARG A 172 -5.04 -8.06 -18.23
CA ARG A 172 -5.66 -9.37 -18.52
C ARG A 172 -4.74 -10.55 -18.19
N THR A 173 -3.42 -10.41 -18.43
CA THR A 173 -2.40 -11.40 -18.06
C THR A 173 -2.29 -11.52 -16.54
N LEU A 174 -2.22 -10.41 -15.81
CA LEU A 174 -2.19 -10.41 -14.34
C LEU A 174 -3.48 -11.01 -13.75
N ILE A 175 -4.64 -10.73 -14.34
CA ILE A 175 -5.94 -11.31 -13.97
C ILE A 175 -5.96 -12.83 -14.27
N ASN A 176 -5.60 -13.26 -15.47
CA ASN A 176 -5.57 -14.68 -15.83
C ASN A 176 -4.57 -15.48 -14.96
N GLN A 177 -3.41 -14.89 -14.64
CA GLN A 177 -2.41 -15.47 -13.73
C GLN A 177 -2.84 -15.55 -12.26
N SER A 178 -3.90 -14.84 -11.85
CA SER A 178 -4.34 -14.76 -10.44
C SER A 178 -5.75 -15.30 -10.16
N LEU A 179 -6.56 -15.53 -11.21
CA LEU A 179 -7.96 -15.95 -11.10
C LEU A 179 -8.35 -17.15 -11.99
N ASN A 180 -7.65 -17.44 -13.08
CA ASN A 180 -8.16 -18.36 -14.12
C ASN A 180 -7.57 -19.79 -14.07
N TRP A 181 -7.46 -20.36 -12.86
CA TRP A 181 -6.85 -21.68 -12.62
C TRP A 181 -7.59 -22.82 -13.34
N GLN A 182 -8.91 -22.69 -13.55
CA GLN A 182 -9.74 -23.73 -14.15
C GLN A 182 -9.45 -23.91 -15.64
N HIS A 183 -9.10 -22.85 -16.37
CA HIS A 183 -8.72 -22.96 -17.78
C HIS A 183 -7.34 -23.61 -17.98
N GLN A 184 -6.41 -23.52 -17.02
CA GLN A 184 -5.13 -24.25 -17.09
C GLN A 184 -5.28 -25.78 -16.99
N LEU A 185 -6.41 -26.28 -16.47
CA LEU A 185 -6.71 -27.71 -16.36
C LEU A 185 -7.72 -28.19 -17.43
N CYS A 186 -8.21 -27.29 -18.29
CA CYS A 186 -9.09 -27.65 -19.39
C CYS A 186 -8.30 -28.36 -20.50
N LYS A 187 -8.78 -29.53 -20.98
CA LYS A 187 -8.09 -30.31 -22.03
C LYS A 187 -7.99 -29.58 -23.39
N ASN A 188 -8.87 -28.63 -23.65
CA ASN A 188 -8.86 -27.77 -24.86
C ASN A 188 -9.05 -26.31 -24.43
N PRO A 189 -8.02 -25.64 -23.87
CA PRO A 189 -8.15 -24.29 -23.35
C PRO A 189 -8.39 -23.30 -24.50
N ARG A 190 -9.40 -22.44 -24.38
CA ARG A 190 -9.59 -21.33 -25.32
C ARG A 190 -8.51 -20.28 -25.08
N PRO A 191 -7.79 -19.79 -26.11
CA PRO A 191 -6.70 -18.83 -25.93
C PRO A 191 -7.16 -17.46 -25.41
N ASN A 192 -8.43 -17.11 -25.61
CA ASN A 192 -9.13 -16.03 -24.91
C ASN A 192 -10.48 -16.56 -24.40
N PRO A 193 -10.60 -16.90 -23.11
CA PRO A 193 -11.90 -17.18 -22.49
C PRO A 193 -12.66 -15.87 -22.19
N ASP A 194 -14.00 -15.97 -22.16
CA ASP A 194 -14.91 -14.87 -21.82
C ASP A 194 -14.75 -14.50 -20.34
N ILE A 195 -14.64 -13.21 -20.03
CA ILE A 195 -14.53 -12.68 -18.65
C ILE A 195 -15.63 -13.20 -17.72
N LYS A 196 -16.83 -13.52 -18.23
CA LYS A 196 -17.93 -14.10 -17.44
C LYS A 196 -17.59 -15.49 -16.87
N THR A 197 -16.63 -16.20 -17.48
CA THR A 197 -16.11 -17.49 -16.98
C THR A 197 -15.01 -17.35 -15.92
N LEU A 198 -14.68 -16.13 -15.47
CA LEU A 198 -13.88 -15.90 -14.27
C LEU A 198 -14.71 -15.91 -12.97
N PHE A 199 -16.04 -15.81 -13.09
CA PHE A 199 -16.97 -15.67 -11.96
C PHE A 199 -17.97 -16.83 -11.86
N ILE A 200 -17.81 -17.87 -12.69
CA ILE A 200 -18.68 -19.05 -12.80
C ILE A 200 -17.78 -20.26 -13.09
N ASP A 201 -17.99 -21.38 -12.39
CA ASP A 201 -17.16 -22.57 -12.55
C ASP A 201 -17.15 -23.12 -13.98
N HIS A 202 -15.95 -23.28 -14.54
CA HIS A 202 -15.71 -23.76 -15.90
C HIS A 202 -16.07 -25.24 -16.05
N SER A 203 -17.32 -25.49 -16.41
CA SER A 203 -17.83 -26.83 -16.74
C SER A 203 -17.36 -27.28 -18.14
N CYS A 204 -16.42 -28.22 -18.18
CA CYS A 204 -15.92 -28.81 -19.42
C CYS A 204 -17.01 -29.63 -20.15
N GLY A 205 -17.67 -29.03 -21.15
CA GLY A 205 -18.60 -29.73 -22.04
C GLY A 205 -17.91 -30.83 -22.86
N HIS A 206 -18.44 -32.05 -22.83
CA HIS A 206 -17.91 -33.17 -23.61
C HIS A 206 -18.07 -32.95 -25.13
N PRO A 207 -17.09 -33.39 -25.97
CA PRO A 207 -17.25 -33.39 -27.42
C PRO A 207 -18.31 -34.43 -27.85
N ASN A 208 -19.26 -33.97 -28.66
CA ASN A 208 -20.44 -34.66 -29.20
C ASN A 208 -20.41 -36.21 -29.30
N GLY A 209 -21.50 -36.84 -28.83
CA GLY A 209 -22.30 -37.65 -29.77
C GLY A 209 -22.57 -39.13 -29.48
N SER A 210 -23.29 -39.48 -28.41
CA SER A 210 -24.21 -40.63 -28.41
C SER A 210 -25.35 -40.46 -27.39
N HIS A 211 -26.56 -40.92 -27.76
CA HIS A 211 -27.78 -40.75 -26.95
C HIS A 211 -27.86 -41.71 -25.76
N VAL A 212 -28.45 -41.26 -24.64
CA VAL A 212 -29.72 -41.80 -24.09
C VAL A 212 -30.53 -40.60 -23.54
N ALA A 213 -31.86 -40.73 -23.44
CA ALA A 213 -32.80 -39.63 -23.18
C ALA A 213 -32.92 -39.18 -21.71
N SER A 214 -33.46 -37.97 -21.52
CA SER A 214 -34.05 -37.48 -20.27
C SER A 214 -35.27 -38.30 -19.85
N PRO A 215 -35.74 -38.10 -18.60
CA PRO A 215 -37.08 -37.52 -18.48
C PRO A 215 -37.19 -36.40 -17.42
N ALA A 216 -38.29 -35.64 -17.50
CA ALA A 216 -38.84 -34.87 -16.37
C ALA A 216 -39.60 -35.84 -15.41
N THR A 217 -40.15 -35.48 -14.24
CA THR A 217 -40.61 -34.18 -13.72
C THR A 217 -40.73 -34.24 -12.17
N ASN A 218 -40.60 -33.09 -11.50
CA ASN A 218 -41.21 -32.66 -10.22
C ASN A 218 -41.60 -33.62 -9.06
N HIS A 219 -41.21 -33.17 -7.84
CA HIS A 219 -41.90 -33.22 -6.53
C HIS A 219 -41.91 -34.49 -5.63
N LEU A 220 -41.37 -34.26 -4.42
CA LEU A 220 -41.84 -34.65 -3.06
C LEU A 220 -41.86 -36.13 -2.59
N MET A 221 -41.21 -36.30 -1.41
CA MET A 221 -41.39 -37.31 -0.34
C MET A 221 -41.54 -38.82 -0.66
N GLY A 222 -40.72 -39.63 0.03
CA GLY A 222 -41.26 -40.75 0.82
C GLY A 222 -40.70 -42.16 0.59
N SER A 223 -39.88 -42.61 1.55
CA SER A 223 -39.69 -44.01 1.97
C SER A 223 -39.23 -45.07 0.92
N ALA A 224 -39.23 -46.34 1.34
CA ALA A 224 -38.51 -47.48 0.76
C ALA A 224 -39.22 -48.80 1.18
N PRO A 225 -38.88 -50.01 0.67
CA PRO A 225 -38.32 -50.38 -0.65
C PRO A 225 -38.96 -51.65 -1.31
N LYS A 226 -38.50 -51.96 -2.55
CA LYS A 226 -38.19 -53.32 -3.09
C LYS A 226 -39.28 -54.22 -3.75
N VAL A 227 -38.89 -54.81 -4.91
CA VAL A 227 -39.46 -55.98 -5.66
C VAL A 227 -40.86 -55.79 -6.27
N GLY A 228 -41.19 -56.24 -7.50
CA GLY A 228 -40.40 -56.81 -8.62
C GLY A 228 -41.23 -57.77 -9.51
N GLY A 229 -41.24 -57.60 -10.84
CA GLY A 229 -42.02 -58.44 -11.78
C GLY A 229 -41.81 -58.12 -13.28
N PHE A 230 -41.98 -59.11 -14.17
CA PHE A 230 -41.56 -59.13 -15.60
C PHE A 230 -42.76 -59.04 -16.61
N PRO A 231 -42.61 -59.07 -17.97
CA PRO A 231 -43.50 -58.44 -18.97
C PRO A 231 -44.22 -59.54 -19.85
N PRO A 232 -44.45 -59.55 -21.21
CA PRO A 232 -44.09 -58.68 -22.37
C PRO A 232 -45.19 -58.48 -23.48
N LEU A 233 -44.76 -58.03 -24.69
CA LEU A 233 -45.41 -58.07 -26.04
C LEU A 233 -46.33 -56.89 -26.45
N GLY A 234 -46.33 -56.39 -27.71
CA GLY A 234 -45.46 -56.65 -28.90
C GLY A 234 -45.95 -55.97 -30.22
N ALA A 235 -45.20 -56.14 -31.35
CA ALA A 235 -45.51 -55.79 -32.77
C ALA A 235 -45.57 -54.28 -33.20
N HIS A 236 -45.25 -53.81 -34.44
CA HIS A 236 -44.54 -54.33 -35.65
C HIS A 236 -44.01 -53.15 -36.56
N GLY A 237 -43.27 -53.41 -37.67
CA GLY A 237 -42.56 -52.43 -38.56
C GLY A 237 -43.38 -51.84 -39.76
N PRO A 238 -42.82 -51.49 -40.97
CA PRO A 238 -41.50 -51.86 -41.56
C PRO A 238 -40.73 -50.88 -42.56
N PHE A 239 -39.40 -51.07 -42.71
CA PHE A 239 -38.50 -50.96 -43.91
C PHE A 239 -38.18 -49.64 -44.72
N GLN A 240 -37.21 -49.78 -45.68
CA GLN A 240 -36.26 -48.79 -46.29
C GLN A 240 -36.35 -48.76 -47.86
N PRO A 241 -35.70 -47.87 -48.67
CA PRO A 241 -34.22 -47.85 -48.96
C PRO A 241 -33.59 -46.46 -49.40
N THR A 242 -32.37 -46.46 -49.98
CA THR A 242 -31.53 -45.30 -50.44
C THR A 242 -31.19 -45.33 -51.96
N PRO A 243 -30.84 -44.22 -52.67
CA PRO A 243 -29.43 -43.79 -52.91
C PRO A 243 -29.19 -42.25 -53.19
N ALA A 244 -28.04 -41.85 -53.77
CA ALA A 244 -27.56 -40.46 -54.12
C ALA A 244 -27.14 -40.35 -55.63
N PRO A 245 -26.42 -39.34 -56.22
CA PRO A 245 -25.85 -38.02 -55.76
C PRO A 245 -25.94 -36.81 -56.78
N LEU A 246 -25.14 -35.72 -56.58
CA LEU A 246 -24.82 -34.54 -57.47
C LEU A 246 -25.87 -33.37 -57.53
N THR A 247 -25.70 -32.16 -58.13
CA THR A 247 -24.72 -31.53 -59.10
C THR A 247 -24.68 -29.95 -59.01
N THR A 248 -23.76 -29.26 -59.76
CA THR A 248 -23.67 -27.79 -60.13
C THR A 248 -23.43 -26.74 -59.00
N SER A 249 -22.59 -25.67 -59.06
CA SER A 249 -21.99 -24.75 -60.09
C SER A 249 -22.80 -23.45 -60.37
N LEU A 250 -22.26 -22.27 -60.74
CA LEU A 250 -20.91 -21.85 -61.22
C LEU A 250 -20.64 -20.32 -61.02
N ALA A 251 -19.37 -19.91 -60.86
CA ALA A 251 -18.67 -18.63 -61.20
C ALA A 251 -19.27 -17.21 -60.96
N GLY A 252 -18.48 -16.15 -60.74
CA GLY A 252 -17.02 -16.09 -60.50
C GLY A 252 -16.30 -14.86 -61.11
N TRP A 253 -15.04 -15.09 -61.51
CA TRP A 253 -14.06 -14.23 -62.22
C TRP A 253 -12.98 -13.50 -61.40
N MET A 254 -11.82 -13.37 -62.05
CA MET A 254 -10.47 -13.05 -61.58
C MET A 254 -9.84 -12.07 -62.63
N PRO A 255 -8.54 -11.64 -62.64
CA PRO A 255 -7.32 -12.41 -62.31
C PRO A 255 -6.19 -11.64 -61.59
N ASN A 256 -5.07 -12.35 -61.36
CA ASN A 256 -3.75 -11.78 -61.07
C ASN A 256 -2.67 -12.65 -61.76
N PRO A 257 -1.76 -12.12 -62.61
CA PRO A 257 -0.74 -12.93 -63.29
C PRO A 257 0.73 -12.53 -63.00
N SER A 258 1.39 -13.38 -62.20
CA SER A 258 2.67 -14.06 -62.51
C SER A 258 3.99 -13.31 -62.85
N VAL A 259 4.99 -13.53 -61.96
CA VAL A 259 6.31 -14.20 -62.23
C VAL A 259 7.57 -13.40 -62.64
N SER A 260 8.69 -13.84 -62.01
CA SER A 260 10.14 -13.78 -62.38
C SER A 260 11.05 -12.64 -61.89
N HIS A 261 12.22 -13.05 -61.39
CA HIS A 261 13.48 -12.29 -61.21
C HIS A 261 14.43 -12.64 -62.38
N PRO A 262 15.47 -11.85 -62.76
CA PRO A 262 16.73 -11.82 -61.98
C PRO A 262 17.66 -10.57 -62.05
N THR A 263 18.41 -10.35 -60.95
CA THR A 263 19.84 -9.95 -60.85
C THR A 263 20.41 -8.57 -61.31
N VAL A 264 21.49 -8.19 -60.59
CA VAL A 264 22.62 -7.28 -60.89
C VAL A 264 22.56 -5.84 -60.32
N SER A 265 23.59 -5.55 -59.50
CA SER A 265 24.27 -4.29 -59.07
C SER A 265 23.56 -2.91 -59.16
N ALA A 266 23.75 -1.99 -58.20
CA ALA A 266 24.93 -1.82 -57.34
C ALA A 266 24.61 -1.43 -55.87
N GLY A 267 25.56 -1.70 -54.96
CA GLY A 267 25.59 -1.18 -53.58
C GLY A 267 26.39 0.15 -53.47
N PRO A 268 26.78 0.61 -52.27
CA PRO A 268 27.24 -0.20 -51.13
C PRO A 268 26.35 -0.23 -49.86
N ILE A 269 26.84 -0.99 -48.88
CA ILE A 269 26.22 -1.44 -47.62
C ILE A 269 26.03 -0.23 -46.64
N GLY A 270 25.05 -0.26 -45.73
CA GLY A 270 24.55 0.94 -45.02
C GLY A 270 25.00 1.16 -43.57
N LEU A 271 24.10 0.86 -42.61
CA LEU A 271 24.24 1.15 -41.17
C LEU A 271 23.77 -0.03 -40.32
N GLY A 272 24.55 -0.37 -39.29
CA GLY A 272 24.14 -1.24 -38.19
C GLY A 272 24.21 -0.48 -36.86
N ALA A 273 23.22 -0.71 -35.99
CA ALA A 273 23.22 -0.26 -34.59
C ALA A 273 24.07 -1.23 -33.72
N PRO A 274 24.29 -1.02 -32.40
CA PRO A 274 23.63 -0.07 -31.49
C PRO A 274 24.52 0.56 -30.37
N ASN A 275 23.86 1.11 -29.35
CA ASN A 275 24.28 1.20 -27.93
C ASN A 275 25.12 2.38 -27.38
N SER A 276 24.93 2.55 -26.06
CA SER A 276 25.88 3.06 -25.04
C SER A 276 26.36 4.52 -25.09
N ALA A 277 25.49 5.45 -24.67
CA ALA A 277 25.43 6.00 -23.29
C ALA A 277 26.70 6.52 -22.56
N VAL A 278 26.52 6.84 -21.26
CA VAL A 278 27.52 7.11 -20.20
C VAL A 278 28.11 8.55 -20.12
N SER A 279 27.41 9.38 -19.31
CA SER A 279 27.91 10.32 -18.27
C SER A 279 29.10 11.27 -18.53
N MET A 280 29.36 12.19 -17.57
CA MET A 280 30.58 12.11 -16.76
C MET A 280 30.61 13.13 -15.60
N LEU A 281 30.86 12.56 -14.42
CA LEU A 281 31.53 13.10 -13.23
C LEU A 281 32.35 14.40 -13.36
N LYS A 282 32.40 15.14 -12.23
CA LYS A 282 33.66 15.28 -11.43
C LYS A 282 33.42 15.81 -9.99
N HIS A 283 33.74 14.96 -9.01
CA HIS A 283 34.85 15.12 -8.03
C HIS A 283 35.12 16.47 -7.30
N PRO A 284 35.82 16.48 -6.12
CA PRO A 284 36.22 15.37 -5.21
C PRO A 284 36.23 15.70 -3.68
N ARG A 285 36.84 14.78 -2.90
CA ARG A 285 37.66 14.98 -1.67
C ARG A 285 37.01 14.90 -0.28
N THR A 286 37.89 14.64 0.69
CA THR A 286 37.68 14.10 2.04
C THR A 286 38.50 14.92 3.08
N PRO A 287 38.52 14.58 4.40
CA PRO A 287 37.64 15.16 5.41
C PRO A 287 38.31 16.34 6.17
N PRO A 288 39.19 16.22 7.20
CA PRO A 288 39.45 15.20 8.24
C PRO A 288 39.15 15.69 9.69
N THR A 289 39.22 14.79 10.70
CA THR A 289 39.50 15.03 12.16
C THR A 289 38.58 15.97 12.99
N ASN A 290 38.31 15.78 14.29
CA ASN A 290 38.61 14.72 15.28
C ASN A 290 37.40 14.64 16.25
N SER A 291 36.97 13.52 16.84
CA SER A 291 37.65 12.31 17.35
C SER A 291 38.26 12.48 18.75
N LEU A 292 37.77 11.62 19.66
CA LEU A 292 38.05 11.43 21.10
C LEU A 292 37.04 12.16 22.01
N ALA A 293 36.19 11.48 22.79
CA ALA A 293 36.42 10.39 23.78
C ALA A 293 37.00 10.93 25.10
N MET A 294 36.70 10.36 26.27
CA MET A 294 36.23 8.99 26.54
C MET A 294 35.46 8.95 27.89
N ASP A 295 34.64 7.90 28.09
CA ASP A 295 34.29 7.30 29.41
C ASP A 295 33.57 8.12 30.50
N TYR A 296 32.83 7.53 31.46
CA TYR A 296 31.95 6.33 31.52
C TYR A 296 31.10 6.47 32.82
N GLN A 297 30.25 5.48 33.13
CA GLN A 297 29.57 5.27 34.45
C GLN A 297 28.49 6.33 34.82
N THR A 298 27.17 6.07 34.87
CA THR A 298 26.30 5.04 35.52
C THR A 298 25.76 5.43 36.90
N ALA A 299 24.44 5.26 37.03
CA ALA A 299 23.66 5.04 38.25
C ALA A 299 23.37 6.24 39.21
N ASP A 300 22.09 6.63 39.18
CA ASP A 300 21.15 6.59 40.32
C ASP A 300 21.19 7.60 41.49
N SER A 301 20.01 8.24 41.63
CA SER A 301 19.27 8.52 42.87
C SER A 301 19.36 9.89 43.59
N GLU A 302 18.22 10.59 43.48
CA GLU A 302 17.46 11.20 44.59
C GLU A 302 18.06 12.34 45.45
N SER A 303 17.58 13.58 45.20
CA SER A 303 16.49 14.23 46.00
C SER A 303 16.67 15.71 46.44
N VAL A 304 15.53 16.30 46.87
CA VAL A 304 15.34 17.55 47.65
C VAL A 304 15.66 18.93 47.03
N LEU A 305 14.65 19.47 46.34
CA LEU A 305 14.03 20.79 46.56
C LEU A 305 14.84 21.95 47.21
N LYS A 306 15.00 23.08 46.49
CA LYS A 306 14.45 24.42 46.90
C LYS A 306 14.65 25.55 45.86
N ARG A 307 13.72 26.52 45.90
CA ARG A 307 13.74 27.88 45.28
C ARG A 307 13.96 28.91 46.43
N PRO A 308 14.20 30.24 46.22
CA PRO A 308 14.22 31.03 44.96
C PRO A 308 15.31 32.16 44.84
N ARG A 309 15.39 32.78 43.63
CA ARG A 309 15.59 34.24 43.23
C ARG A 309 16.11 35.32 44.24
N PRO A 310 16.57 36.53 43.78
CA PRO A 310 17.08 37.02 42.47
C PRO A 310 18.29 38.03 42.54
N PHE A 311 18.51 38.84 41.48
CA PHE A 311 19.46 39.98 41.27
C PHE A 311 20.95 39.65 40.97
N GLY A 312 21.69 40.44 40.16
CA GLY A 312 21.25 41.55 39.28
C GLY A 312 22.35 42.28 38.46
N ILE A 313 21.96 42.73 37.24
CA ILE A 313 22.28 43.99 36.50
C ILE A 313 23.69 44.65 36.59
N SER A 314 24.32 44.95 35.44
CA SER A 314 24.85 46.31 35.09
C SER A 314 25.27 46.50 33.61
N ASP A 315 24.51 47.35 32.90
CA ASP A 315 24.86 48.50 32.04
C ASP A 315 25.77 48.43 30.78
N GLY A 316 25.40 49.26 29.78
CA GLY A 316 26.09 49.34 28.46
C GLY A 316 25.46 50.21 27.34
N VAL A 317 24.40 50.99 27.64
CA VAL A 317 24.19 52.41 27.21
C VAL A 317 24.29 52.83 25.72
N ASN A 318 23.14 53.08 25.03
CA ASN A 318 22.71 54.45 24.62
C ASN A 318 21.42 54.56 23.74
N ASN A 319 20.61 55.58 24.05
CA ASN A 319 19.68 56.38 23.21
C ASN A 319 18.35 55.80 22.61
N LEU A 320 17.41 56.74 22.40
CA LEU A 320 15.96 56.64 22.10
C LEU A 320 15.58 57.77 21.07
N PRO A 321 14.29 58.01 20.70
CA PRO A 321 13.35 57.11 20.02
C PRO A 321 12.61 57.80 18.82
N VAL A 322 12.03 57.04 17.87
CA VAL A 322 11.05 57.58 16.90
C VAL A 322 9.93 56.57 16.60
N ASN A 323 8.67 57.01 16.63
CA ASN A 323 7.49 56.24 16.21
C ASN A 323 7.22 56.39 14.70
N VAL A 324 7.22 55.29 13.93
CA VAL A 324 6.45 55.15 12.69
C VAL A 324 5.97 53.70 12.53
N LEU A 325 4.69 53.49 12.24
CA LEU A 325 4.12 52.20 11.83
C LEU A 325 4.19 52.04 10.31
N PRO A 326 4.62 50.87 9.79
CA PRO A 326 4.26 50.43 8.45
C PRO A 326 3.35 49.18 8.48
N VAL A 327 2.37 49.16 7.56
CA VAL A 327 1.44 48.04 7.35
C VAL A 327 2.14 46.89 6.61
N THR A 328 1.90 45.65 7.03
CA THR A 328 2.31 44.43 6.29
C THR A 328 1.12 43.72 5.65
N TYR A 329 1.29 43.29 4.40
CA TYR A 329 0.27 42.61 3.60
C TYR A 329 0.08 41.13 4.00
N PRO A 330 -1.09 40.52 3.72
CA PRO A 330 -1.34 39.10 3.98
C PRO A 330 -0.60 38.22 2.95
N GLY A 331 0.50 37.57 3.37
CA GLY A 331 1.28 36.69 2.49
C GLY A 331 2.22 35.73 3.23
N GLN A 332 1.76 34.50 3.45
CA GLN A 332 2.53 33.28 3.75
C GLN A 332 3.76 33.39 4.69
N SER A 333 3.52 33.29 6.00
CA SER A 333 4.46 32.60 6.91
C SER A 333 3.73 32.03 8.13
N HIS A 334 3.51 30.72 8.19
CA HIS A 334 3.01 30.05 9.39
C HIS A 334 4.15 29.83 10.39
N SER A 335 4.61 30.91 11.02
CA SER A 335 5.43 30.85 12.23
C SER A 335 4.63 30.21 13.37
N HIS A 336 5.25 29.31 14.14
CA HIS A 336 4.61 28.68 15.30
C HIS A 336 4.17 29.73 16.35
N ALA A 337 2.86 29.96 16.45
CA ALA A 337 2.29 30.67 17.59
C ALA A 337 2.35 29.76 18.82
N ALA A 338 3.06 30.19 19.86
CA ALA A 338 3.13 29.49 21.13
C ALA A 338 1.83 29.74 21.93
N TYR A 339 0.86 28.82 21.79
CA TYR A 339 -0.36 28.78 22.60
C TYR A 339 -0.04 28.68 24.09
N SER A 340 -0.78 29.41 24.94
CA SER A 340 -0.59 29.34 26.39
C SER A 340 -1.23 28.08 26.98
N THR A 341 -0.75 27.65 28.15
CA THR A 341 -1.43 26.64 28.97
C THR A 341 -2.78 27.13 29.51
N ASP A 342 -3.13 28.41 29.33
CA ASP A 342 -4.42 29.02 29.70
C ASP A 342 -5.55 28.71 28.69
N ASP A 343 -5.22 28.24 27.48
CA ASP A 343 -6.21 27.85 26.46
C ASP A 343 -6.93 26.52 26.77
N LEU A 344 -6.44 25.75 27.75
CA LEU A 344 -7.01 24.46 28.15
C LEU A 344 -8.16 24.65 29.16
N PRO A 345 -9.34 24.05 28.96
CA PRO A 345 -10.47 24.16 29.89
C PRO A 345 -10.21 23.34 31.17
N LYS A 346 -9.58 23.96 32.16
CA LYS A 346 -9.15 23.30 33.42
C LYS A 346 -9.93 23.74 34.67
N ASN A 347 -10.55 24.92 34.62
CA ASN A 347 -11.20 25.56 35.77
C ASN A 347 -12.71 25.26 35.76
N VAL A 348 -13.27 24.76 36.87
CA VAL A 348 -14.71 24.48 36.97
C VAL A 348 -15.49 25.81 36.98
N SER A 349 -16.43 25.96 36.05
CA SER A 349 -17.28 27.14 35.91
C SER A 349 -18.75 26.88 36.26
N ARG A 350 -19.22 25.64 36.10
CA ARG A 350 -20.58 25.19 36.45
C ARG A 350 -20.56 23.78 37.02
N VAL A 351 -21.54 23.48 37.86
CA VAL A 351 -21.90 22.13 38.29
C VAL A 351 -23.40 21.94 38.04
N LEU A 352 -23.78 20.81 37.45
CA LEU A 352 -25.16 20.44 37.09
C LEU A 352 -25.54 19.13 37.79
N SER A 353 -26.76 19.05 38.32
CA SER A 353 -27.24 17.86 39.04
C SER A 353 -28.07 16.96 38.11
N GLN A 354 -27.48 15.90 37.56
CA GLN A 354 -28.20 14.98 36.69
C GLN A 354 -29.12 14.05 37.49
N GLY A 355 -28.64 13.55 38.64
CA GLY A 355 -29.40 12.72 39.60
C GLY A 355 -29.13 11.22 39.44
N SER A 356 -29.09 10.74 38.20
CA SER A 356 -28.73 9.36 37.83
C SER A 356 -27.31 9.30 37.25
N ALA A 357 -26.60 8.18 37.42
CA ALA A 357 -25.18 8.08 37.05
C ALA A 357 -25.01 8.19 35.53
N ILE A 358 -24.06 9.02 35.09
CA ILE A 358 -23.84 9.34 33.69
C ILE A 358 -23.07 8.20 33.01
N LYS A 359 -23.55 7.74 31.86
CA LYS A 359 -22.93 6.69 31.06
C LYS A 359 -22.31 7.24 29.77
N SER A 360 -22.96 8.23 29.16
CA SER A 360 -22.55 8.86 27.92
C SER A 360 -22.97 10.33 27.89
N MET A 361 -22.24 11.15 27.15
CA MET A 361 -22.54 12.57 26.90
C MET A 361 -22.17 12.93 25.46
N ASP A 362 -22.78 13.99 24.92
CA ASP A 362 -22.36 14.63 23.67
C ASP A 362 -22.75 16.12 23.61
N PHE A 363 -21.90 16.96 23.01
CA PHE A 363 -22.18 18.40 22.82
C PHE A 363 -22.84 18.62 21.45
N HIS A 364 -23.83 19.52 21.39
CA HIS A 364 -24.50 19.84 20.13
C HIS A 364 -23.51 20.50 19.14
N PRO A 365 -23.39 20.03 17.88
CA PRO A 365 -22.31 20.44 16.95
C PRO A 365 -22.37 21.89 16.44
N VAL A 366 -23.45 22.62 16.75
CA VAL A 366 -23.69 24.02 16.38
C VAL A 366 -23.90 24.89 17.63
N GLN A 367 -24.63 24.39 18.63
CA GLN A 367 -24.96 25.13 19.86
C GLN A 367 -23.94 24.80 20.96
N GLN A 368 -22.88 25.60 21.07
CA GLN A 368 -21.66 25.32 21.86
C GLN A 368 -21.86 25.05 23.37
N THR A 369 -23.02 25.43 23.92
CA THR A 369 -23.39 25.30 25.35
C THR A 369 -24.44 24.23 25.62
N MET A 370 -24.90 23.53 24.59
CA MET A 370 -25.95 22.51 24.69
C MET A 370 -25.35 21.11 24.85
N LEU A 371 -25.68 20.45 25.96
CA LEU A 371 -25.13 19.15 26.36
C LEU A 371 -26.24 18.10 26.45
N LEU A 372 -26.11 17.03 25.65
CA LEU A 372 -26.92 15.82 25.73
C LEU A 372 -26.24 14.83 26.68
N VAL A 373 -27.05 14.18 27.54
CA VAL A 373 -26.59 13.32 28.63
C VAL A 373 -27.42 12.04 28.65
N GLY A 374 -26.76 10.88 28.64
CA GLY A 374 -27.38 9.56 28.80
C GLY A 374 -26.91 8.88 30.11
N THR A 375 -27.85 8.23 30.81
CA THR A 375 -27.61 7.67 32.16
C THR A 375 -27.68 6.14 32.21
N ASN A 376 -27.15 5.57 33.31
CA ASN A 376 -27.17 4.14 33.59
C ASN A 376 -28.58 3.54 33.81
N VAL A 377 -29.60 4.38 34.03
CA VAL A 377 -31.01 3.96 34.18
C VAL A 377 -31.86 4.22 32.93
N GLY A 378 -31.26 4.75 31.85
CA GLY A 378 -31.92 4.97 30.57
C GLY A 378 -32.56 6.36 30.41
N ASP A 379 -32.50 7.21 31.42
CA ASP A 379 -32.86 8.62 31.27
C ASP A 379 -31.87 9.32 30.33
N ILE A 380 -32.41 10.07 29.39
CA ILE A 380 -31.70 11.09 28.62
C ILE A 380 -32.14 12.49 29.05
N ALA A 381 -31.20 13.44 29.06
CA ALA A 381 -31.48 14.84 29.33
C ALA A 381 -30.70 15.77 28.39
N ILE A 382 -31.29 16.92 28.08
CA ILE A 382 -30.65 18.01 27.34
C ILE A 382 -30.54 19.20 28.30
N TRP A 383 -29.33 19.75 28.43
CA TRP A 383 -29.00 20.87 29.30
C TRP A 383 -28.48 22.07 28.50
N GLU A 384 -28.96 23.26 28.83
CA GLU A 384 -28.28 24.52 28.49
C GLU A 384 -27.31 24.89 29.62
N VAL A 385 -26.02 24.72 29.35
CA VAL A 385 -24.95 24.77 30.35
C VAL A 385 -24.68 26.20 30.87
N GLY A 386 -24.96 27.22 30.07
CA GLY A 386 -24.83 28.63 30.43
C GLY A 386 -25.74 29.04 31.57
N SER A 387 -27.05 28.79 31.42
CA SER A 387 -28.08 29.08 32.44
C SER A 387 -28.21 28.00 33.51
N ARG A 388 -27.77 26.77 33.22
CA ARG A 388 -27.95 25.54 34.03
C ARG A 388 -29.36 24.92 33.94
N ASP A 389 -30.12 25.22 32.88
CA ASP A 389 -31.48 24.68 32.71
C ASP A 389 -31.47 23.27 32.10
N LYS A 390 -32.23 22.35 32.70
CA LYS A 390 -32.56 21.05 32.09
C LYS A 390 -33.77 21.23 31.17
N LEU A 391 -33.49 21.52 29.89
CA LEU A 391 -34.52 21.82 28.87
C LEU A 391 -35.42 20.60 28.58
N VAL A 392 -34.82 19.41 28.51
CA VAL A 392 -35.55 18.17 28.22
C VAL A 392 -35.09 17.06 29.16
N SER A 393 -36.04 16.23 29.58
CA SER A 393 -35.78 14.93 30.23
C SER A 393 -36.75 13.89 29.63
N ARG A 394 -36.24 12.70 29.31
CA ARG A 394 -37.03 11.53 28.87
C ARG A 394 -36.44 10.27 29.48
N SER A 395 -37.28 9.42 30.07
CA SER A 395 -36.89 8.08 30.52
C SER A 395 -36.99 7.07 29.38
N PHE A 396 -36.25 5.97 29.47
CA PHE A 396 -36.40 4.84 28.53
C PHE A 396 -37.82 4.30 28.56
N LYS A 397 -38.44 4.19 27.38
CA LYS A 397 -39.74 3.56 27.16
C LYS A 397 -39.84 3.14 25.70
N VAL A 398 -40.25 1.90 25.46
CA VAL A 398 -40.61 1.38 24.13
C VAL A 398 -41.88 2.07 23.61
N TRP A 399 -41.91 2.43 22.33
CA TRP A 399 -43.03 3.17 21.71
C TRP A 399 -44.09 2.20 21.18
N ASP A 400 -43.67 1.17 20.44
CA ASP A 400 -44.54 0.07 19.99
C ASP A 400 -43.96 -1.31 20.32
N LEU A 401 -44.37 -1.83 21.49
CA LEU A 401 -44.01 -3.17 21.97
C LEU A 401 -44.54 -4.31 21.08
N ALA A 402 -45.59 -4.09 20.28
CA ALA A 402 -46.13 -5.09 19.37
C ALA A 402 -45.31 -5.20 18.07
N SER A 403 -44.59 -4.15 17.69
CA SER A 403 -43.63 -4.17 16.56
C SER A 403 -42.29 -4.87 16.89
N CYS A 404 -41.94 -4.94 18.17
CA CYS A 404 -40.68 -5.50 18.67
C CYS A 404 -40.55 -7.01 18.44
N THR A 405 -39.33 -7.51 18.25
CA THR A 405 -39.11 -8.97 18.14
C THR A 405 -39.45 -9.71 19.44
N ALA A 406 -39.84 -10.98 19.34
CA ALA A 406 -40.12 -11.83 20.50
C ALA A 406 -38.92 -11.95 21.46
N ASN A 407 -37.68 -11.89 20.93
CA ASN A 407 -36.46 -11.89 21.73
C ASN A 407 -36.32 -10.60 22.55
N LEU A 408 -36.63 -9.44 21.96
CA LEU A 408 -36.68 -8.16 22.67
C LEU A 408 -37.80 -8.13 23.71
N GLN A 409 -39.00 -8.63 23.37
CA GLN A 409 -40.11 -8.75 24.33
C GLN A 409 -39.73 -9.61 25.55
N ALA A 410 -39.04 -10.75 25.35
CA ALA A 410 -38.52 -11.58 26.43
C ALA A 410 -37.41 -10.87 27.24
N SER A 411 -36.51 -10.14 26.58
CA SER A 411 -35.44 -9.35 27.21
C SER A 411 -35.95 -8.17 28.06
N LEU A 412 -37.13 -7.63 27.73
CA LEU A 412 -37.83 -6.60 28.51
C LEU A 412 -38.61 -7.18 29.70
N ALA A 413 -38.98 -8.47 29.64
CA ALA A 413 -39.72 -9.15 30.71
C ALA A 413 -38.84 -9.61 31.88
N SER A 414 -37.52 -9.78 31.66
CA SER A 414 -36.57 -10.20 32.72
C SER A 414 -36.11 -9.05 33.61
N GLU A 415 -35.78 -7.90 33.03
CA GLU A 415 -35.34 -6.70 33.74
C GLU A 415 -35.83 -5.44 33.01
N TYR A 416 -36.53 -4.55 33.74
CA TYR A 416 -37.17 -3.36 33.16
C TYR A 416 -36.18 -2.19 32.87
N THR A 417 -35.03 -2.16 33.54
CA THR A 417 -34.03 -1.09 33.39
C THR A 417 -33.12 -1.32 32.19
N ALA A 418 -32.97 -0.29 31.35
CA ALA A 418 -32.02 -0.26 30.24
C ALA A 418 -31.12 0.96 30.37
N ALA A 419 -29.80 0.81 30.35
CA ALA A 419 -28.86 1.93 30.37
C ALA A 419 -28.79 2.61 28.98
N ALA A 420 -28.59 3.92 28.92
CA ALA A 420 -28.23 4.62 27.68
C ALA A 420 -26.71 4.52 27.46
N ASN A 421 -26.27 3.46 26.75
CA ASN A 421 -24.86 3.16 26.49
C ASN A 421 -24.16 4.25 25.68
N ARG A 422 -24.82 4.77 24.64
CA ARG A 422 -24.33 5.89 23.83
C ARG A 422 -25.43 6.90 23.55
N VAL A 423 -25.11 8.18 23.70
CA VAL A 423 -25.86 9.31 23.13
C VAL A 423 -24.97 10.06 22.13
N VAL A 424 -25.55 10.57 21.05
CA VAL A 424 -24.82 11.33 20.01
C VAL A 424 -25.77 12.21 19.19
N TRP A 425 -25.33 13.39 18.78
CA TRP A 425 -26.05 14.27 17.83
C TRP A 425 -25.76 13.90 16.37
N SER A 426 -26.71 14.16 15.47
CA SER A 426 -26.41 14.19 14.03
C SER A 426 -25.52 15.39 13.68
N PRO A 427 -24.74 15.37 12.57
CA PRO A 427 -23.77 16.43 12.28
C PRO A 427 -24.35 17.85 12.11
N ASP A 428 -25.64 17.95 11.79
CA ASP A 428 -26.43 19.19 11.70
C ASP A 428 -27.09 19.59 13.04
N GLY A 429 -27.18 18.65 14.00
CA GLY A 429 -27.88 18.80 15.28
C GLY A 429 -29.42 18.69 15.20
N GLY A 430 -29.99 18.35 14.05
CA GLY A 430 -31.44 18.20 13.88
C GLY A 430 -32.02 16.92 14.49
N LEU A 431 -31.18 15.89 14.66
CA LEU A 431 -31.50 14.62 15.30
C LEU A 431 -30.53 14.33 16.46
N LEU A 432 -30.99 13.54 17.42
CA LEU A 432 -30.12 12.86 18.38
C LEU A 432 -30.46 11.37 18.43
N GLY A 433 -29.42 10.55 18.56
CA GLY A 433 -29.51 9.10 18.64
C GLY A 433 -29.14 8.58 20.02
N VAL A 434 -29.82 7.53 20.46
CA VAL A 434 -29.63 6.87 21.75
C VAL A 434 -29.59 5.36 21.56
N ALA A 435 -28.45 4.74 21.90
CA ALA A 435 -28.31 3.29 21.95
C ALA A 435 -28.42 2.80 23.40
N TYR A 436 -29.28 1.79 23.62
CA TYR A 436 -29.57 1.26 24.95
C TYR A 436 -28.86 -0.09 25.23
N SER A 437 -28.76 -0.48 26.49
CA SER A 437 -28.34 -1.83 26.94
C SER A 437 -29.47 -2.87 26.80
N LYS A 438 -30.28 -2.72 25.75
CA LYS A 438 -31.28 -3.65 25.23
C LYS A 438 -31.14 -3.55 23.70
N HIS A 439 -31.97 -4.24 22.93
CA HIS A 439 -31.79 -4.33 21.48
C HIS A 439 -32.01 -3.00 20.74
N ILE A 440 -32.57 -2.00 21.41
CA ILE A 440 -33.21 -0.83 20.81
C ILE A 440 -32.24 0.34 20.62
N VAL A 441 -32.37 1.01 19.47
CA VAL A 441 -31.93 2.40 19.25
C VAL A 441 -33.15 3.30 19.08
N HIS A 442 -33.16 4.45 19.77
CA HIS A 442 -34.10 5.53 19.48
C HIS A 442 -33.38 6.66 18.74
N ILE A 443 -34.03 7.23 17.72
CA ILE A 443 -33.69 8.52 17.14
C ILE A 443 -34.81 9.50 17.48
N TYR A 444 -34.45 10.67 17.99
CA TYR A 444 -35.37 11.77 18.29
C TYR A 444 -35.05 12.96 17.39
N SER A 445 -36.07 13.70 16.96
CA SER A 445 -35.91 14.98 16.26
C SER A 445 -36.01 16.15 17.23
N TYR A 446 -35.10 17.12 17.08
CA TYR A 446 -34.98 18.28 17.96
C TYR A 446 -35.22 19.58 17.19
N HIS A 447 -36.11 20.43 17.72
CA HIS A 447 -36.50 21.68 17.07
C HIS A 447 -36.21 22.94 17.92
N GLY A 448 -35.37 22.80 18.95
CA GLY A 448 -34.95 23.89 19.82
C GLY A 448 -35.78 24.01 21.11
N GLY A 449 -35.18 24.65 22.11
CA GLY A 449 -35.76 24.75 23.46
C GLY A 449 -36.09 23.36 24.02
N ASN A 450 -37.37 23.13 24.31
CA ASN A 450 -37.85 21.90 24.95
C ASN A 450 -38.58 20.96 23.95
N ASP A 451 -38.60 21.27 22.65
CA ASP A 451 -39.28 20.47 21.62
C ASP A 451 -38.39 19.31 21.13
N LEU A 452 -38.51 18.18 21.83
CA LEU A 452 -37.90 16.89 21.46
C LEU A 452 -39.01 15.86 21.18
N ARG A 453 -39.01 15.34 19.95
CA ARG A 453 -40.05 14.45 19.39
C ARG A 453 -39.48 13.08 19.04
N ASN A 454 -40.31 12.06 19.16
CA ASN A 454 -39.99 10.71 18.71
C ASN A 454 -39.89 10.69 17.18
N HIS A 455 -38.83 10.11 16.61
CA HIS A 455 -38.61 10.03 15.16
C HIS A 455 -38.52 8.58 14.67
N LEU A 456 -37.60 7.76 15.21
CA LEU A 456 -37.47 6.33 14.87
C LEU A 456 -37.18 5.47 16.12
N GLU A 457 -37.79 4.29 16.18
CA GLU A 457 -37.49 3.21 17.13
C GLU A 457 -37.05 1.99 16.33
N VAL A 458 -35.91 1.38 16.67
CA VAL A 458 -35.29 0.30 15.87
C VAL A 458 -34.77 -0.83 16.76
N ASP A 459 -35.29 -2.04 16.58
CA ASP A 459 -34.73 -3.29 17.12
C ASP A 459 -33.45 -3.63 16.32
N ALA A 460 -32.31 -3.15 16.82
CA ALA A 460 -31.08 -3.04 16.05
C ALA A 460 -30.17 -4.27 16.18
N HIS A 461 -29.95 -4.77 17.40
CA HIS A 461 -29.01 -5.87 17.69
C HIS A 461 -29.60 -6.89 18.66
N ALA A 462 -29.28 -8.18 18.47
CA ALA A 462 -29.67 -9.20 19.44
C ALA A 462 -28.78 -9.09 20.70
N GLY A 463 -29.31 -8.49 21.76
CA GLY A 463 -28.60 -8.20 23.01
C GLY A 463 -28.39 -6.71 23.24
N ASN A 464 -27.21 -6.31 23.71
CA ASN A 464 -26.85 -4.91 23.93
C ASN A 464 -26.53 -4.19 22.61
N VAL A 465 -26.95 -2.93 22.46
CA VAL A 465 -26.30 -1.99 21.53
C VAL A 465 -25.21 -1.27 22.33
N ASN A 466 -23.95 -1.41 21.89
CA ASN A 466 -22.79 -0.94 22.65
C ASN A 466 -22.37 0.48 22.25
N ASP A 467 -22.46 0.83 20.96
CA ASP A 467 -22.06 2.13 20.44
C ASP A 467 -22.90 2.56 19.22
N LEU A 468 -22.90 3.87 18.95
CA LEU A 468 -23.74 4.54 17.96
C LEU A 468 -23.02 5.78 17.40
N ALA A 469 -22.95 5.89 16.07
CA ALA A 469 -22.37 7.05 15.40
C ALA A 469 -23.13 7.41 14.11
N PHE A 470 -23.36 8.69 13.86
CA PHE A 470 -23.88 9.16 12.58
C PHE A 470 -22.80 9.18 11.49
N SER A 471 -23.20 9.02 10.24
CA SER A 471 -22.37 9.08 9.04
C SER A 471 -23.16 9.66 7.87
N LEU A 472 -22.46 10.11 6.82
CA LEU A 472 -23.06 10.68 5.60
C LEU A 472 -22.65 9.89 4.33
N PRO A 473 -22.84 8.55 4.28
CA PRO A 473 -22.47 7.74 3.11
C PRO A 473 -23.14 8.28 1.83
N ASN A 474 -22.35 8.61 0.81
CA ASN A 474 -22.81 9.23 -0.43
C ASN A 474 -23.75 10.45 -0.26
N GLN A 475 -23.55 11.26 0.79
CA GLN A 475 -24.41 12.39 1.20
C GLN A 475 -25.79 12.01 1.78
N GLN A 476 -26.11 10.72 1.91
CA GLN A 476 -27.30 10.23 2.62
C GLN A 476 -27.02 10.18 4.13
N LEU A 477 -27.93 10.70 4.97
CA LEU A 477 -27.75 10.65 6.43
C LEU A 477 -28.07 9.26 6.96
N CYS A 478 -27.09 8.62 7.60
CA CYS A 478 -27.22 7.29 8.17
C CYS A 478 -26.70 7.26 9.61
N PHE A 479 -27.10 6.24 10.36
CA PHE A 479 -26.48 5.90 11.64
C PHE A 479 -25.93 4.47 11.61
N VAL A 480 -24.80 4.29 12.30
CA VAL A 480 -24.04 3.03 12.40
C VAL A 480 -24.15 2.54 13.84
N THR A 481 -24.55 1.28 14.02
CA THR A 481 -24.73 0.64 15.32
C THR A 481 -23.84 -0.60 15.43
N CYS A 482 -23.41 -0.94 16.64
CA CYS A 482 -22.75 -2.22 16.91
C CYS A 482 -23.18 -2.80 18.27
N GLY A 483 -23.03 -4.12 18.46
CA GLY A 483 -23.59 -4.76 19.65
C GLY A 483 -23.12 -6.18 19.94
N GLU A 484 -23.85 -6.81 20.86
CA GLU A 484 -23.57 -8.13 21.44
C GLU A 484 -23.62 -9.27 20.40
N ASP A 485 -24.45 -9.11 19.37
CA ASP A 485 -24.58 -10.05 18.24
C ASP A 485 -23.37 -10.10 17.29
N LYS A 486 -22.27 -9.40 17.64
CA LYS A 486 -20.99 -9.35 16.91
C LYS A 486 -21.06 -8.67 15.54
N THR A 487 -22.21 -8.07 15.19
CA THR A 487 -22.40 -7.38 13.90
C THR A 487 -22.22 -5.86 14.03
N ILE A 488 -22.00 -5.21 12.89
CA ILE A 488 -22.19 -3.77 12.71
C ILE A 488 -23.30 -3.57 11.68
N LYS A 489 -24.24 -2.66 11.95
CA LYS A 489 -25.38 -2.40 11.06
C LYS A 489 -25.44 -0.91 10.71
N VAL A 490 -25.88 -0.62 9.48
CA VAL A 490 -26.05 0.75 8.99
C VAL A 490 -27.50 0.95 8.63
N TRP A 491 -28.07 2.05 9.07
CA TRP A 491 -29.48 2.38 8.97
C TRP A 491 -29.65 3.77 8.36
N ASP A 492 -30.67 3.92 7.51
CA ASP A 492 -31.10 5.22 7.00
C ASP A 492 -31.75 6.04 8.13
N ALA A 493 -31.27 7.28 8.34
CA ALA A 493 -31.71 8.09 9.48
C ALA A 493 -33.08 8.76 9.28
N VAL A 494 -33.66 8.70 8.08
CA VAL A 494 -34.96 9.31 7.75
C VAL A 494 -36.08 8.27 7.83
N THR A 495 -35.81 7.04 7.40
CA THR A 495 -36.79 5.97 7.21
C THR A 495 -36.60 4.77 8.15
N GLY A 496 -35.47 4.67 8.85
CA GLY A 496 -35.14 3.53 9.72
C GLY A 496 -34.77 2.25 8.97
N ASN A 497 -34.73 2.26 7.63
CA ASN A 497 -34.40 1.08 6.83
C ASN A 497 -32.94 0.63 7.05
N LYS A 498 -32.73 -0.67 7.23
CA LYS A 498 -31.39 -1.27 7.32
C LYS A 498 -30.75 -1.34 5.93
N LEU A 499 -29.63 -0.65 5.74
CA LEU A 499 -28.89 -0.58 4.47
C LEU A 499 -27.78 -1.63 4.40
N HIS A 500 -27.03 -1.81 5.48
CA HIS A 500 -25.89 -2.74 5.54
C HIS A 500 -25.91 -3.59 6.81
N THR A 501 -25.27 -4.76 6.74
CA THR A 501 -24.94 -5.61 7.90
C THR A 501 -23.57 -6.20 7.64
N PHE A 502 -22.64 -5.97 8.56
CA PHE A 502 -21.26 -6.45 8.50
C PHE A 502 -21.04 -7.52 9.56
N GLU A 503 -20.51 -8.66 9.12
CA GLU A 503 -20.21 -9.85 9.91
C GLU A 503 -18.73 -10.19 9.76
N GLY A 504 -18.12 -10.86 10.76
CA GLY A 504 -16.71 -11.24 10.74
C GLY A 504 -15.87 -10.75 11.93
N HIS A 505 -16.50 -10.25 13.00
CA HIS A 505 -15.90 -10.17 14.34
C HIS A 505 -16.24 -11.44 15.14
N ASP A 506 -15.26 -12.00 15.83
CA ASP A 506 -15.42 -13.25 16.61
C ASP A 506 -16.01 -13.01 18.01
N ALA A 507 -15.98 -11.76 18.48
CA ALA A 507 -16.43 -11.29 19.78
C ALA A 507 -17.42 -10.10 19.63
N PRO A 508 -18.20 -9.75 20.68
CA PRO A 508 -19.07 -8.58 20.69
C PRO A 508 -18.35 -7.31 20.25
N VAL A 509 -19.02 -6.47 19.45
CA VAL A 509 -18.44 -5.23 18.92
C VAL A 509 -18.71 -4.10 19.93
N TYR A 510 -17.63 -3.48 20.40
CA TYR A 510 -17.63 -2.52 21.50
C TYR A 510 -17.78 -1.07 21.04
N SER A 511 -17.13 -0.66 19.94
CA SER A 511 -17.19 0.71 19.43
C SER A 511 -17.15 0.78 17.90
N VAL A 512 -17.73 1.84 17.32
CA VAL A 512 -17.73 2.14 15.88
C VAL A 512 -17.34 3.60 15.61
N CYS A 513 -16.49 3.78 14.61
CA CYS A 513 -15.96 5.08 14.19
C CYS A 513 -16.06 5.19 12.64
N PRO A 514 -17.19 5.70 12.10
CA PRO A 514 -17.34 6.00 10.68
C PRO A 514 -16.47 7.21 10.28
N HIS A 515 -15.89 7.17 9.08
CA HIS A 515 -15.03 8.24 8.58
C HIS A 515 -15.03 8.33 7.04
N GLN A 516 -14.58 9.47 6.51
CA GLN A 516 -14.48 9.75 5.07
C GLN A 516 -13.17 10.47 4.74
N LYS A 517 -12.40 9.90 3.81
CA LYS A 517 -11.08 10.41 3.39
C LYS A 517 -10.91 10.26 1.88
N GLU A 518 -10.54 11.35 1.19
CA GLU A 518 -10.37 11.38 -0.28
C GLU A 518 -11.58 10.79 -1.06
N ASN A 519 -12.81 11.11 -0.62
CA ASN A 519 -14.09 10.56 -1.09
C ASN A 519 -14.34 9.05 -0.85
N ILE A 520 -13.38 8.32 -0.27
CA ILE A 520 -13.61 6.95 0.21
C ILE A 520 -14.24 7.02 1.61
N GLN A 521 -15.30 6.25 1.82
CA GLN A 521 -16.06 6.19 3.07
C GLN A 521 -15.93 4.81 3.70
N PHE A 522 -15.62 4.77 4.99
CA PHE A 522 -15.34 3.54 5.71
C PHE A 522 -15.78 3.61 7.17
N ILE A 523 -15.81 2.45 7.83
CA ILE A 523 -16.07 2.31 9.26
C ILE A 523 -14.87 1.61 9.87
N PHE A 524 -14.31 2.15 10.94
CA PHE A 524 -13.51 1.38 11.89
C PHE A 524 -14.41 0.83 12.99
N SER A 525 -14.16 -0.40 13.45
CA SER A 525 -14.86 -0.96 14.60
C SER A 525 -13.94 -1.80 15.47
N THR A 526 -14.24 -1.84 16.76
CA THR A 526 -13.46 -2.57 17.77
C THR A 526 -14.31 -3.65 18.42
N ALA A 527 -13.73 -4.81 18.71
CA ALA A 527 -14.37 -5.86 19.48
C ALA A 527 -13.83 -5.96 20.90
N VAL A 528 -14.58 -6.63 21.78
CA VAL A 528 -14.25 -6.83 23.20
C VAL A 528 -12.94 -7.62 23.42
N ASP A 529 -12.52 -8.43 22.44
CA ASP A 529 -11.23 -9.12 22.43
C ASP A 529 -10.04 -8.23 22.00
N GLY A 530 -10.32 -6.98 21.62
CA GLY A 530 -9.35 -6.01 21.11
C GLY A 530 -9.06 -6.10 19.63
N LYS A 531 -9.78 -6.89 18.82
CA LYS A 531 -9.66 -6.80 17.35
C LYS A 531 -10.23 -5.48 16.84
N ILE A 532 -9.50 -4.83 15.94
CA ILE A 532 -9.92 -3.62 15.22
C ILE A 532 -10.04 -4.00 13.74
N LYS A 533 -11.22 -3.75 13.14
CA LYS A 533 -11.48 -4.03 11.72
C LYS A 533 -11.91 -2.77 10.97
N ALA A 534 -11.48 -2.68 9.71
CA ALA A 534 -11.90 -1.65 8.78
C ALA A 534 -12.90 -2.21 7.75
N TRP A 535 -13.95 -1.47 7.44
CA TRP A 535 -15.06 -1.88 6.58
C TRP A 535 -15.39 -0.80 5.55
N LEU A 536 -15.75 -1.20 4.33
CA LEU A 536 -16.31 -0.31 3.31
C LEU A 536 -17.83 -0.52 3.22
N TYR A 537 -18.55 0.47 2.70
CA TYR A 537 -20.02 0.41 2.50
C TYR A 537 -20.43 -0.49 1.30
N ASP A 538 -19.87 -1.70 1.23
CA ASP A 538 -20.03 -2.64 0.11
C ASP A 538 -20.39 -4.09 0.53
N ASN A 539 -20.55 -4.35 1.84
CA ASN A 539 -20.82 -5.66 2.46
C ASN A 539 -19.78 -6.76 2.18
N MET A 540 -18.62 -6.47 1.57
CA MET A 540 -17.61 -7.48 1.19
C MET A 540 -16.65 -7.88 2.35
N GLY A 541 -17.13 -7.87 3.59
CA GLY A 541 -16.35 -8.20 4.79
C GLY A 541 -15.29 -7.16 5.18
N SER A 542 -14.52 -7.47 6.23
CA SER A 542 -13.47 -6.57 6.75
C SER A 542 -12.28 -6.48 5.80
N ARG A 543 -11.85 -5.26 5.48
CA ARG A 543 -10.73 -4.98 4.57
C ARG A 543 -9.36 -5.12 5.23
N VAL A 544 -9.28 -4.86 6.53
CA VAL A 544 -8.08 -5.05 7.35
C VAL A 544 -8.47 -5.47 8.77
N ASP A 545 -7.57 -6.14 9.47
CA ASP A 545 -7.70 -6.63 10.85
C ASP A 545 -6.41 -6.29 11.62
N TYR A 546 -6.55 -5.67 12.81
CA TYR A 546 -5.45 -5.23 13.67
C TYR A 546 -5.72 -5.61 15.13
N ASP A 547 -4.69 -5.97 15.90
CA ASP A 547 -4.80 -6.09 17.35
C ASP A 547 -4.63 -4.72 18.02
N ALA A 548 -5.58 -4.30 18.85
CA ALA A 548 -5.39 -3.20 19.79
C ALA A 548 -4.33 -3.55 20.86
N PRO A 549 -3.61 -2.56 21.42
CA PRO A 549 -2.77 -2.79 22.59
C PRO A 549 -3.54 -3.49 23.72
N GLY A 550 -2.87 -4.37 24.46
CA GLY A 550 -3.49 -5.09 25.58
C GLY A 550 -4.64 -6.06 25.25
N ARG A 551 -4.98 -6.28 23.96
CA ARG A 551 -6.01 -7.23 23.47
C ARG A 551 -7.32 -7.18 24.29
N SER A 552 -7.92 -6.00 24.33
CA SER A 552 -9.07 -5.66 25.18
C SER A 552 -9.92 -4.54 24.56
N CYS A 553 -11.09 -4.24 25.13
CA CYS A 553 -12.03 -3.21 24.67
C CYS A 553 -11.34 -1.85 24.47
N THR A 554 -11.52 -1.25 23.29
CA THR A 554 -11.04 0.12 23.00
C THR A 554 -12.11 0.96 22.34
N ALA A 555 -12.19 2.24 22.71
CA ALA A 555 -12.94 3.25 21.96
C ALA A 555 -12.03 3.85 20.87
N MET A 556 -12.60 4.22 19.71
CA MET A 556 -11.87 4.88 18.62
C MET A 556 -12.45 6.27 18.31
N ALA A 557 -11.57 7.20 17.96
CA ALA A 557 -11.95 8.52 17.51
C ALA A 557 -10.93 9.08 16.50
N TYR A 558 -11.42 9.86 15.55
CA TYR A 558 -10.61 10.78 14.76
C TYR A 558 -10.50 12.13 15.46
N CYS A 559 -9.42 12.87 15.22
CA CYS A 559 -9.41 14.31 15.48
C CYS A 559 -10.36 15.06 14.53
N ALA A 560 -10.74 16.29 14.89
CA ALA A 560 -11.82 17.04 14.21
C ALA A 560 -11.54 17.45 12.75
N ASP A 561 -10.30 17.36 12.24
CA ASP A 561 -9.98 17.47 10.80
C ASP A 561 -9.93 16.13 10.05
N GLY A 562 -10.09 14.99 10.74
CA GLY A 562 -10.01 13.66 10.12
C GLY A 562 -8.60 13.18 9.77
N THR A 563 -7.55 13.91 10.13
CA THR A 563 -6.19 13.60 9.66
C THR A 563 -5.48 12.50 10.45
N ARG A 564 -5.92 12.24 11.70
CA ARG A 564 -5.25 11.34 12.66
C ARG A 564 -6.28 10.50 13.42
N LEU A 565 -6.00 9.21 13.53
CA LEU A 565 -6.83 8.20 14.19
C LEU A 565 -6.24 7.78 15.53
N PHE A 566 -7.09 7.71 16.55
CA PHE A 566 -6.71 7.34 17.91
C PHE A 566 -7.56 6.18 18.42
N SER A 567 -6.98 5.35 19.30
CA SER A 567 -7.76 4.48 20.17
C SER A 567 -7.32 4.59 21.63
N CYS A 568 -8.29 4.47 22.52
CA CYS A 568 -8.13 4.48 23.97
C CYS A 568 -8.71 3.20 24.55
N GLY A 569 -7.99 2.56 25.47
CA GLY A 569 -8.37 1.26 26.00
C GLY A 569 -7.84 1.00 27.40
N THR A 570 -8.29 -0.14 27.95
CA THR A 570 -7.79 -0.68 29.21
C THR A 570 -7.53 -2.17 29.01
N SER A 571 -6.30 -2.63 29.26
CA SER A 571 -5.89 -4.02 29.09
C SER A 571 -6.65 -4.95 30.06
N LYS A 572 -6.57 -6.27 29.82
CA LYS A 572 -7.12 -7.28 30.74
C LYS A 572 -6.47 -7.27 32.14
N GLU A 573 -5.32 -6.61 32.27
CA GLU A 573 -4.58 -6.44 33.52
C GLU A 573 -4.91 -5.12 34.24
N GLY A 574 -5.75 -4.27 33.64
CA GLY A 574 -6.19 -2.98 34.19
C GLY A 574 -5.34 -1.77 33.74
N GLU A 575 -4.36 -1.96 32.86
CA GLU A 575 -3.52 -0.87 32.36
C GLU A 575 -4.21 -0.08 31.25
N SER A 576 -4.41 1.22 31.45
CA SER A 576 -5.01 2.10 30.44
C SER A 576 -3.98 2.71 29.51
N PHE A 577 -4.35 2.85 28.23
CA PHE A 577 -3.48 3.36 27.17
C PHE A 577 -4.26 4.23 26.18
N ILE A 578 -3.56 5.21 25.59
CA ILE A 578 -3.99 5.93 24.38
C ILE A 578 -2.89 5.76 23.34
N VAL A 579 -3.29 5.43 22.11
CA VAL A 579 -2.39 5.29 20.96
C VAL A 579 -2.91 6.03 19.75
N GLU A 580 -1.98 6.58 18.97
CA GLU A 580 -2.22 7.10 17.62
C GLU A 580 -1.84 6.03 16.59
N TRP A 581 -2.65 5.88 15.55
CA TRP A 581 -2.45 4.90 14.48
C TRP A 581 -1.83 5.52 13.24
N ASN A 582 -0.96 4.77 12.57
CA ASN A 582 -0.63 5.02 11.16
C ASN A 582 -1.59 4.23 10.27
N GLU A 583 -2.60 4.92 9.73
CA GLU A 583 -3.64 4.33 8.87
C GLU A 583 -3.09 3.51 7.70
N SER A 584 -1.97 3.92 7.10
CA SER A 584 -1.40 3.24 5.91
C SER A 584 -0.53 2.02 6.25
N GLU A 585 -0.11 1.87 7.50
CA GLU A 585 0.75 0.76 7.95
C GLU A 585 0.03 -0.22 8.90
N GLY A 586 -1.11 0.18 9.47
CA GLY A 586 -1.84 -0.64 10.46
C GLY A 586 -1.11 -0.78 11.79
N ALA A 587 -0.20 0.15 12.09
CA ALA A 587 0.69 0.12 13.25
C ALA A 587 0.43 1.29 14.19
N VAL A 588 0.80 1.13 15.46
CA VAL A 588 0.87 2.25 16.41
C VAL A 588 2.01 3.18 15.98
N LYS A 589 1.66 4.45 15.81
CA LYS A 589 2.54 5.58 15.45
C LYS A 589 3.10 6.27 16.70
N ARG A 590 2.27 6.42 17.74
CA ARG A 590 2.64 7.00 19.05
C ARG A 590 1.82 6.34 20.17
N THR A 591 2.42 6.22 21.35
CA THR A 591 1.75 5.85 22.60
C THR A 591 1.91 7.00 23.58
N TYR A 592 0.83 7.39 24.26
CA TYR A 592 0.83 8.53 25.19
C TYR A 592 0.96 8.04 26.63
N HIS A 593 1.91 8.59 27.38
CA HIS A 593 2.27 8.13 28.73
C HIS A 593 1.57 8.95 29.83
N GLY A 594 1.43 8.36 31.03
CA GLY A 594 0.83 9.02 32.20
C GLY A 594 -0.60 8.58 32.54
N LEU A 595 -1.14 7.56 31.86
CA LEU A 595 -2.36 6.86 32.26
C LEU A 595 -2.09 5.82 33.36
N GLY A 596 -3.12 5.49 34.12
CA GLY A 596 -3.07 4.59 35.26
C GLY A 596 -2.95 3.11 34.92
N LYS A 597 -2.33 2.36 35.83
CA LYS A 597 -2.14 0.89 35.72
C LYS A 597 -3.30 0.06 36.29
N ARG A 598 -4.34 0.70 36.84
CA ARG A 598 -5.47 0.03 37.52
C ARG A 598 -6.81 0.77 37.30
N SER A 599 -7.19 0.94 36.04
CA SER A 599 -8.53 1.42 35.69
C SER A 599 -9.58 0.30 35.80
N VAL A 600 -10.79 0.66 36.25
CA VAL A 600 -11.92 -0.28 36.44
C VAL A 600 -12.87 -0.28 35.22
N GLY A 601 -12.52 0.46 34.16
CA GLY A 601 -13.27 0.49 32.90
C GLY A 601 -12.43 1.01 31.75
N VAL A 602 -13.03 1.09 30.55
CA VAL A 602 -12.40 1.74 29.39
C VAL A 602 -12.35 3.24 29.65
N VAL A 603 -11.15 3.82 29.65
CA VAL A 603 -10.94 5.26 29.80
C VAL A 603 -11.61 6.00 28.63
N GLN A 604 -12.42 7.02 28.95
CA GLN A 604 -13.00 7.89 27.93
C GLN A 604 -12.03 9.03 27.59
N PHE A 605 -11.98 9.37 26.30
CA PHE A 605 -11.11 10.40 25.77
C PHE A 605 -11.83 11.28 24.75
N ASP A 606 -11.21 12.41 24.42
CA ASP A 606 -11.65 13.34 23.40
C ASP A 606 -10.46 14.09 22.77
N THR A 607 -10.71 14.81 21.67
CA THR A 607 -9.69 15.65 20.98
C THR A 607 -10.10 17.12 20.98
N MET A 608 -9.12 18.02 20.99
CA MET A 608 -9.37 19.46 21.07
C MET A 608 -8.50 20.24 20.08
N LYS A 609 -9.15 21.06 19.23
CA LYS A 609 -8.50 21.98 18.26
C LYS A 609 -7.42 21.31 17.39
N ASN A 610 -7.53 20.01 17.14
CA ASN A 610 -6.54 19.14 16.45
C ASN A 610 -5.11 19.20 17.02
N LYS A 611 -4.96 19.70 18.26
CA LYS A 611 -3.68 19.88 18.93
C LYS A 611 -3.59 19.18 20.28
N PHE A 612 -4.69 18.98 21.01
CA PHE A 612 -4.64 18.37 22.34
C PHE A 612 -5.54 17.13 22.44
N LEU A 613 -5.09 16.14 23.22
CA LEU A 613 -5.89 15.02 23.71
C LEU A 613 -6.29 15.27 25.15
N VAL A 614 -7.49 14.83 25.53
CA VAL A 614 -7.97 14.80 26.92
C VAL A 614 -8.45 13.40 27.27
N ALA A 615 -8.23 12.94 28.49
CA ALA A 615 -8.73 11.65 28.98
C ALA A 615 -9.12 11.69 30.47
N GLY A 616 -10.11 10.87 30.83
CA GLY A 616 -10.63 10.73 32.18
C GLY A 616 -10.09 9.48 32.87
N ASP A 617 -9.17 9.65 33.82
CA ASP A 617 -8.41 8.56 34.42
C ASP A 617 -7.88 8.91 35.82
N GLU A 618 -7.75 7.92 36.71
CA GLU A 618 -7.30 8.05 38.10
C GLU A 618 -7.91 9.23 38.87
N PHE A 619 -9.24 9.35 38.81
CA PHE A 619 -10.01 10.43 39.47
C PHE A 619 -9.60 11.86 39.02
N GLN A 620 -9.02 11.98 37.83
CA GLN A 620 -8.50 13.21 37.24
C GLN A 620 -8.93 13.36 35.78
N VAL A 621 -8.78 14.58 35.27
CA VAL A 621 -8.69 14.84 33.83
C VAL A 621 -7.22 15.05 33.48
N LYS A 622 -6.73 14.32 32.50
CA LYS A 622 -5.35 14.33 32.01
C LYS A 622 -5.31 14.90 30.57
N PHE A 623 -4.32 15.74 30.24
CA PHE A 623 -4.18 16.40 28.94
C PHE A 623 -2.79 16.14 28.33
N TRP A 624 -2.74 15.99 27.00
CA TRP A 624 -1.50 15.87 26.22
C TRP A 624 -1.51 16.85 25.05
N ASP A 625 -0.34 17.34 24.65
CA ASP A 625 -0.15 17.89 23.29
C ASP A 625 -0.03 16.70 22.33
N MET A 626 -0.79 16.70 21.24
CA MET A 626 -0.87 15.59 20.30
C MET A 626 0.45 15.30 19.57
N ASP A 627 1.43 16.21 19.57
CA ASP A 627 2.77 15.91 19.02
C ASP A 627 3.83 15.57 20.07
N SER A 628 3.44 15.49 21.35
CA SER A 628 4.23 14.94 22.46
C SER A 628 3.67 13.60 22.95
N VAL A 629 4.54 12.67 23.36
CA VAL A 629 4.11 11.45 24.06
C VAL A 629 3.91 11.67 25.56
N ASP A 630 4.41 12.78 26.09
CA ASP A 630 4.44 13.09 27.52
C ASP A 630 3.23 13.92 27.96
N LEU A 631 2.78 13.66 29.20
CA LEU A 631 1.64 14.31 29.83
C LEU A 631 1.89 15.82 30.00
N LEU A 632 1.01 16.65 29.41
CA LEU A 632 1.15 18.10 29.41
C LEU A 632 0.70 18.74 30.73
N THR A 633 -0.43 18.28 31.27
CA THR A 633 -1.00 18.77 32.55
C THR A 633 -2.16 17.89 33.02
N THR A 634 -2.50 17.93 34.30
CA THR A 634 -3.72 17.34 34.85
C THR A 634 -4.59 18.40 35.55
N THR A 635 -5.84 18.06 35.83
CA THR A 635 -6.68 18.78 36.79
C THR A 635 -7.54 17.78 37.57
N HIS A 636 -7.71 18.03 38.87
CA HIS A 636 -8.65 17.29 39.72
C HIS A 636 -10.09 17.79 39.58
N ALA A 637 -10.33 18.87 38.83
CA ALA A 637 -11.65 19.50 38.66
C ALA A 637 -12.39 19.73 40.01
N ASP A 638 -11.69 20.24 41.02
CA ASP A 638 -12.20 20.42 42.39
C ASP A 638 -12.71 19.12 43.05
N GLY A 639 -12.11 17.97 42.71
CA GLY A 639 -12.38 16.66 43.32
C GLY A 639 -13.71 16.02 42.88
N GLY A 640 -14.07 14.89 43.50
CA GLY A 640 -15.37 14.23 43.28
C GLY A 640 -15.58 13.63 41.88
N LEU A 641 -14.51 13.38 41.12
CA LEU A 641 -14.57 12.58 39.90
C LEU A 641 -14.52 11.07 40.26
N PRO A 642 -15.22 10.18 39.53
CA PRO A 642 -15.04 8.73 39.66
C PRO A 642 -13.69 8.29 39.08
N SER A 643 -13.32 7.01 39.19
CA SER A 643 -12.03 6.49 38.73
C SER A 643 -11.81 6.65 37.22
N SER A 644 -12.86 6.46 36.42
CA SER A 644 -12.86 6.59 34.96
C SER A 644 -13.99 7.54 34.51
N PRO A 645 -13.84 8.87 34.66
CA PRO A 645 -14.91 9.82 34.38
C PRO A 645 -15.29 9.86 32.90
N CYS A 646 -16.60 9.85 32.64
CA CYS A 646 -17.16 10.18 31.34
C CYS A 646 -16.90 11.66 31.06
N LEU A 647 -16.38 11.97 29.87
CA LEU A 647 -16.09 13.34 29.46
C LEU A 647 -16.36 13.61 27.98
N ARG A 648 -16.59 14.87 27.65
CA ARG A 648 -16.73 15.42 26.28
C ARG A 648 -16.17 16.82 26.18
N ILE A 649 -15.56 17.15 25.06
CA ILE A 649 -15.18 18.52 24.70
C ILE A 649 -16.18 19.09 23.68
N ASN A 650 -16.52 20.37 23.79
CA ASN A 650 -17.32 21.04 22.75
C ASN A 650 -16.46 21.36 21.51
N LYS A 651 -17.09 21.47 20.34
CA LYS A 651 -16.40 21.55 19.03
C LYS A 651 -15.26 22.58 18.94
N GLU A 652 -15.38 23.72 19.62
CA GLU A 652 -14.37 24.79 19.62
C GLU A 652 -13.25 24.62 20.65
N GLY A 653 -13.33 23.62 21.55
CA GLY A 653 -12.39 23.49 22.66
C GLY A 653 -12.45 24.64 23.66
N THR A 654 -13.66 25.11 23.99
CA THR A 654 -13.91 26.17 24.98
C THR A 654 -14.52 25.64 26.27
N LEU A 655 -15.28 24.55 26.20
CA LEU A 655 -15.92 23.86 27.31
C LEU A 655 -15.60 22.35 27.31
N LEU A 656 -15.46 21.80 28.51
CA LEU A 656 -15.25 20.38 28.79
C LEU A 656 -16.26 19.94 29.85
N ALA A 657 -17.09 18.95 29.53
CA ALA A 657 -18.02 18.33 30.48
C ALA A 657 -17.41 17.05 31.07
N VAL A 658 -17.57 16.84 32.39
CA VAL A 658 -16.99 15.71 33.15
C VAL A 658 -17.99 15.19 34.19
N SER A 659 -18.23 13.88 34.24
CA SER A 659 -19.11 13.25 35.25
C SER A 659 -18.49 13.22 36.66
N THR A 660 -19.30 13.37 37.71
CA THR A 660 -18.90 13.23 39.13
C THR A 660 -19.38 11.93 39.77
N THR A 661 -18.84 11.58 40.94
CA THR A 661 -19.31 10.47 41.79
C THR A 661 -20.71 10.68 42.36
N GLU A 662 -21.18 11.93 42.38
CA GLU A 662 -22.46 12.35 42.96
C GLU A 662 -23.57 12.45 41.90
N ASN A 663 -23.46 11.71 40.80
CA ASN A 663 -24.38 11.75 39.65
C ASN A 663 -24.60 13.17 39.10
N GLY A 664 -23.53 13.98 39.06
CA GLY A 664 -23.52 15.34 38.54
C GLY A 664 -22.53 15.52 37.39
N ILE A 665 -22.55 16.71 36.80
CA ILE A 665 -21.66 17.12 35.70
C ILE A 665 -20.90 18.37 36.15
N LYS A 666 -19.56 18.31 36.13
CA LYS A 666 -18.71 19.50 36.22
C LYS A 666 -18.38 20.00 34.81
N ILE A 667 -18.49 21.30 34.62
CA ILE A 667 -18.20 21.98 33.37
C ILE A 667 -16.97 22.84 33.58
N LEU A 668 -15.89 22.47 32.90
CA LEU A 668 -14.62 23.18 32.91
C LEU A 668 -14.57 24.11 31.70
N ALA A 669 -13.97 25.28 31.88
CA ALA A 669 -13.90 26.31 30.84
C ALA A 669 -12.51 26.93 30.76
N ASN A 670 -12.13 27.39 29.57
CA ASN A 670 -11.01 28.32 29.36
C ASN A 670 -11.52 29.77 29.34
N ALA A 671 -10.63 30.75 29.10
CA ALA A 671 -10.99 32.17 29.13
C ALA A 671 -12.09 32.58 28.13
N GLU A 672 -12.26 31.85 27.01
CA GLU A 672 -13.35 32.06 26.06
C GLU A 672 -14.65 31.40 26.55
N GLY A 673 -14.59 30.12 26.94
CA GLY A 673 -15.73 29.41 27.53
C GLY A 673 -16.32 30.12 28.75
N SER A 674 -15.48 30.69 29.62
CA SER A 674 -15.93 31.52 30.73
C SER A 674 -16.68 32.77 30.27
N ARG A 675 -16.18 33.49 29.25
CA ARG A 675 -16.88 34.67 28.68
C ARG A 675 -18.23 34.29 28.08
N ILE A 676 -18.32 33.16 27.37
CA ILE A 676 -19.59 32.63 26.85
C ILE A 676 -20.58 32.37 27.99
N LEU A 677 -20.19 31.59 28.99
CA LEU A 677 -21.04 31.23 30.15
C LEU A 677 -21.45 32.45 30.99
N HIS A 678 -20.62 33.49 31.09
CA HIS A 678 -20.98 34.75 31.75
C HIS A 678 -21.94 35.62 30.91
N SER A 679 -21.76 35.67 29.58
CA SER A 679 -22.65 36.44 28.70
C SER A 679 -24.10 35.92 28.73
N MET A 680 -24.28 34.60 28.83
CA MET A 680 -25.59 33.96 28.94
C MET A 680 -26.22 34.16 30.32
N ALA A 681 -25.43 34.10 31.40
CA ALA A 681 -25.92 34.41 32.74
C ALA A 681 -26.47 35.84 32.84
N ASN A 682 -25.83 36.81 32.19
CA ASN A 682 -26.31 38.19 32.16
C ASN A 682 -27.56 38.38 31.29
N ARG A 683 -27.73 37.62 30.19
CA ARG A 683 -28.95 37.65 29.37
C ARG A 683 -30.21 37.21 30.12
N GLY A 684 -30.08 36.37 31.16
CA GLY A 684 -31.19 36.03 32.05
C GLY A 684 -31.69 37.21 32.90
N LEU A 685 -30.92 38.29 33.02
CA LEU A 685 -31.22 39.43 33.90
C LEU A 685 -31.80 40.65 33.16
N GLU A 686 -31.55 40.79 31.86
CA GLU A 686 -31.92 41.99 31.06
C GLU A 686 -33.18 41.84 30.19
N SER A 687 -34.04 40.84 30.46
CA SER A 687 -35.36 40.71 29.79
C SER A 687 -36.40 41.76 30.28
N SER A 688 -36.01 43.03 30.41
CA SER A 688 -36.87 44.10 30.93
C SER A 688 -36.67 45.50 30.32
N ARG A 689 -36.05 45.64 29.14
CA ARG A 689 -36.28 46.81 28.25
C ARG A 689 -35.86 46.61 26.79
N ALA A 690 -36.75 46.98 25.88
CA ALA A 690 -36.49 47.34 24.48
C ALA A 690 -36.73 48.88 24.34
N PRO A 691 -36.69 49.54 23.15
CA PRO A 691 -36.47 49.02 21.78
C PRO A 691 -35.61 49.92 20.83
N LEU A 692 -35.61 49.59 19.52
CA LEU A 692 -35.33 50.44 18.32
C LEU A 692 -33.88 50.91 18.00
N GLY A 693 -33.52 50.97 16.69
CA GLY A 693 -32.34 51.76 16.25
C GLY A 693 -31.68 51.53 14.87
N SER A 694 -32.37 51.76 13.75
CA SER A 694 -31.85 52.26 12.44
C SER A 694 -30.45 51.87 11.86
N VAL A 695 -30.48 51.13 10.74
CA VAL A 695 -29.89 51.43 9.40
C VAL A 695 -28.66 52.40 9.27
N ALA A 696 -27.59 51.93 8.60
CA ALA A 696 -26.80 52.74 7.63
C ALA A 696 -26.02 51.88 6.61
N LYS A 697 -25.70 52.46 5.44
CA LYS A 697 -25.02 51.82 4.27
C LYS A 697 -23.49 51.95 4.34
N GLY A 698 -22.75 51.10 3.62
CA GLY A 698 -21.35 51.37 3.22
C GLY A 698 -21.24 52.08 1.85
N PRO A 699 -20.03 52.22 1.28
CA PRO A 699 -19.83 52.43 -0.15
C PRO A 699 -18.93 51.36 -0.83
N ILE A 700 -18.71 51.50 -2.14
CA ILE A 700 -18.25 50.48 -3.10
C ILE A 700 -17.29 51.15 -4.12
N VAL A 701 -16.64 50.36 -5.01
CA VAL A 701 -15.93 50.75 -6.27
C VAL A 701 -14.48 51.22 -6.09
N GLY A 702 -13.50 50.83 -6.95
CA GLY A 702 -13.57 49.87 -8.05
C GLY A 702 -12.30 49.75 -8.92
N ALA A 703 -12.33 48.80 -9.85
CA ALA A 703 -11.22 48.28 -10.68
C ALA A 703 -10.61 49.24 -11.73
N PHE A 704 -9.43 48.92 -12.28
CA PHE A 704 -9.23 48.36 -13.65
C PHE A 704 -7.74 48.25 -14.06
N GLY A 705 -7.41 47.42 -15.07
CA GLY A 705 -6.27 47.68 -15.98
C GLY A 705 -5.14 46.63 -16.13
N THR A 706 -5.22 45.80 -17.17
CA THR A 706 -4.10 45.13 -17.91
C THR A 706 -4.47 45.22 -19.43
N PRO A 707 -3.64 44.90 -20.47
CA PRO A 707 -2.47 43.99 -20.49
C PRO A 707 -1.30 44.24 -21.51
N SER A 708 -0.33 43.30 -21.49
CA SER A 708 0.41 42.68 -22.63
C SER A 708 1.39 43.43 -23.59
N SER A 709 2.64 42.92 -23.58
CA SER A 709 3.41 42.30 -24.70
C SER A 709 4.29 43.09 -25.72
N SER A 710 5.60 42.77 -25.68
CA SER A 710 6.53 42.41 -26.78
C SER A 710 6.93 43.38 -27.92
N THR A 711 8.25 43.49 -28.22
CA THR A 711 8.91 42.89 -29.42
C THR A 711 10.43 43.20 -29.57
N GLY A 712 11.17 42.29 -30.20
CA GLY A 712 11.90 42.55 -31.47
C GLY A 712 13.25 43.32 -31.55
N MET A 713 14.35 42.56 -31.59
CA MET A 713 15.43 42.59 -32.63
C MET A 713 16.32 43.82 -32.96
N SER A 714 17.64 43.57 -32.80
CA SER A 714 18.74 43.72 -33.81
C SER A 714 19.57 45.01 -33.97
N LEU A 715 20.72 44.86 -34.68
CA LEU A 715 21.77 45.83 -35.06
C LEU A 715 22.75 46.28 -33.95
N SER A 716 24.05 46.53 -34.18
CA SER A 716 24.99 46.09 -35.24
C SER A 716 26.47 46.50 -34.94
N MET A 717 27.44 45.69 -35.43
CA MET A 717 28.86 46.02 -35.75
C MET A 717 29.91 46.43 -34.66
N ALA A 718 31.02 45.68 -34.67
CA ALA A 718 32.46 46.09 -34.82
C ALA A 718 33.13 47.12 -33.85
N ASP A 719 34.47 47.16 -33.68
CA ASP A 719 35.57 46.43 -34.36
C ASP A 719 36.81 46.13 -33.45
N ARG A 720 37.88 45.58 -34.06
CA ARG A 720 39.16 45.05 -33.55
C ARG A 720 40.15 46.14 -33.07
N SER A 721 41.40 45.91 -32.62
CA SER A 721 42.39 44.81 -32.76
C SER A 721 43.44 44.88 -31.63
N GLY A 722 44.39 43.94 -31.36
CA GLY A 722 44.85 42.67 -31.96
C GLY A 722 46.32 42.42 -31.52
N PRO A 723 47.12 41.50 -32.11
CA PRO A 723 46.85 40.14 -32.61
C PRO A 723 47.88 39.08 -32.08
N GLY A 724 47.76 37.77 -32.41
CA GLY A 724 48.87 36.83 -32.11
C GLY A 724 48.74 35.29 -32.22
N ALA A 725 48.31 34.72 -33.37
CA ALA A 725 48.61 33.33 -33.84
C ALA A 725 48.12 32.10 -32.99
N SER A 726 47.99 30.83 -33.45
CA SER A 726 47.84 30.14 -34.78
C SER A 726 47.80 28.59 -34.53
N VAL A 727 47.21 27.64 -35.30
CA VAL A 727 46.30 27.62 -36.48
C VAL A 727 45.68 26.20 -36.67
N THR A 728 44.45 26.08 -37.24
CA THR A 728 43.77 24.85 -37.80
C THR A 728 43.51 23.63 -36.89
N GLY A 729 42.58 22.71 -37.18
CA GLY A 729 41.51 22.58 -38.21
C GLY A 729 40.89 21.16 -38.16
N MET A 730 39.58 20.95 -38.00
CA MET A 730 38.44 21.02 -38.96
C MET A 730 38.14 19.73 -39.77
N ASN A 731 36.91 19.22 -39.60
CA ASN A 731 36.10 18.34 -40.48
C ASN A 731 36.62 16.90 -40.74
N GLY A 732 35.77 15.90 -41.10
CA GLY A 732 34.30 15.85 -41.12
C GLY A 732 33.73 14.59 -41.82
N ASP A 733 32.44 14.31 -41.56
CA ASP A 733 31.44 13.59 -42.38
C ASP A 733 31.54 12.12 -42.89
N ASN A 734 30.40 11.44 -42.74
CA ASN A 734 29.70 10.49 -43.65
C ASN A 734 30.13 9.01 -43.89
N ARG A 735 29.28 8.12 -43.34
CA ARG A 735 28.50 7.01 -43.98
C ARG A 735 29.17 5.78 -44.65
N SER A 736 28.46 4.65 -44.46
CA SER A 736 28.35 3.39 -45.27
C SER A 736 29.33 2.22 -45.02
N LEU A 737 28.74 1.08 -44.61
CA LEU A 737 29.19 -0.34 -44.56
C LEU A 737 29.46 -0.87 -46.03
N PRO A 738 29.62 -2.14 -46.51
CA PRO A 738 29.37 -4.03 -45.89
C PRO A 738 30.24 -4.52 -44.69
N ASP A 739 30.20 -5.76 -44.16
CA ASP A 739 29.63 -7.10 -44.54
C ASP A 739 30.49 -8.04 -45.44
N VAL A 740 30.09 -9.32 -45.56
CA VAL A 740 30.69 -10.51 -46.23
C VAL A 740 31.75 -11.33 -45.44
N LYS A 741 31.53 -12.66 -45.46
CA LYS A 741 32.19 -13.80 -44.76
C LYS A 741 33.23 -14.52 -45.67
N PRO A 742 33.83 -15.69 -45.32
CA PRO A 742 34.32 -16.24 -44.02
C PRO A 742 35.70 -17.00 -44.12
N ARG A 743 36.38 -17.33 -42.99
CA ARG A 743 36.78 -18.72 -42.58
C ARG A 743 37.76 -18.81 -41.37
N ILE A 744 37.87 -20.06 -40.88
CA ILE A 744 38.58 -20.70 -39.75
C ILE A 744 39.85 -21.40 -40.32
N PRO A 745 40.95 -21.77 -39.58
CA PRO A 745 41.08 -22.09 -38.15
C PRO A 745 42.28 -21.48 -37.37
N ASP A 746 42.40 -21.92 -36.11
CA ASP A 746 43.59 -22.14 -35.26
C ASP A 746 44.65 -21.04 -35.08
N ASP A 747 44.88 -20.70 -33.81
CA ASP A 747 46.23 -20.49 -33.29
C ASP A 747 46.33 -20.98 -31.83
N ALA A 748 47.48 -21.53 -31.43
CA ALA A 748 47.64 -22.30 -30.19
C ALA A 748 48.84 -21.82 -29.33
N GLU A 749 48.72 -20.63 -28.75
CA GLU A 749 49.79 -19.99 -27.96
C GLU A 749 49.57 -20.05 -26.44
N LYS A 750 50.37 -20.93 -25.80
CA LYS A 750 51.12 -20.72 -24.55
C LYS A 750 50.42 -19.96 -23.40
N SER A 751 50.03 -20.74 -22.41
CA SER A 751 49.63 -20.34 -21.05
C SER A 751 50.51 -19.25 -20.41
N LYS A 752 49.89 -18.13 -20.01
CA LYS A 752 50.40 -17.30 -18.90
C LYS A 752 49.95 -17.92 -17.57
N ILE A 753 50.90 -18.19 -16.68
CA ILE A 753 50.63 -18.69 -15.33
C ILE A 753 50.09 -17.53 -14.48
N TRP A 754 48.80 -17.56 -14.16
CA TRP A 754 48.21 -16.67 -13.17
C TRP A 754 48.64 -17.15 -11.77
N LYS A 755 49.35 -16.30 -11.00
CA LYS A 755 49.53 -16.55 -9.57
C LYS A 755 48.16 -16.45 -8.88
N LEU A 756 47.86 -17.41 -8.02
CA LEU A 756 46.68 -17.36 -7.16
C LEU A 756 46.74 -16.09 -6.29
N THR A 757 45.70 -15.27 -6.33
CA THR A 757 45.55 -14.13 -5.42
C THR A 757 44.93 -14.63 -4.11
N GLU A 758 45.67 -14.52 -3.02
CA GLU A 758 45.21 -14.85 -1.67
C GLU A 758 45.15 -13.57 -0.82
N ILE A 759 43.93 -13.20 -0.39
CA ILE A 759 43.65 -11.99 0.38
C ILE A 759 43.69 -12.35 1.86
N SER A 760 44.84 -12.10 2.50
CA SER A 760 45.07 -12.33 3.93
C SER A 760 44.79 -11.10 4.80
N GLU A 761 44.98 -9.90 4.25
CA GLU A 761 44.88 -8.63 4.97
C GLU A 761 43.54 -7.91 4.74
N ARG A 762 43.09 -7.15 5.74
CA ARG A 762 41.87 -6.32 5.68
C ARG A 762 41.98 -5.13 4.72
N SER A 763 43.18 -4.59 4.55
CA SER A 763 43.54 -3.52 3.59
C SER A 763 43.07 -3.83 2.16
N HIS A 764 43.16 -5.10 1.78
CA HIS A 764 42.86 -5.60 0.44
C HIS A 764 41.39 -6.04 0.26
N LEU A 765 40.49 -5.72 1.19
CA LEU A 765 39.09 -6.14 1.18
C LEU A 765 38.15 -5.02 1.63
N ARG A 766 37.06 -4.75 0.90
CA ARG A 766 36.00 -3.86 1.40
C ARG A 766 34.94 -4.69 2.12
N THR A 767 35.06 -4.76 3.44
CA THR A 767 34.20 -5.58 4.31
C THR A 767 33.44 -4.73 5.33
N LEU A 768 32.18 -5.09 5.58
CA LEU A 768 31.28 -4.41 6.51
C LEU A 768 30.56 -5.45 7.38
N ARG A 769 30.91 -5.52 8.67
CA ARG A 769 30.13 -6.25 9.67
C ARG A 769 28.81 -5.51 9.91
N LEU A 770 27.70 -6.19 9.80
CA LEU A 770 26.38 -5.59 10.00
C LEU A 770 26.11 -5.37 11.50
N PRO A 771 25.42 -4.27 11.89
CA PRO A 771 25.16 -3.97 13.30
C PRO A 771 24.14 -4.96 13.87
N ASP A 772 24.46 -5.56 15.02
CA ASP A 772 23.62 -6.54 15.70
C ASP A 772 23.52 -6.21 17.19
N SER A 773 22.30 -5.94 17.65
CA SER A 773 21.96 -5.64 19.05
C SER A 773 21.19 -6.78 19.74
N LEU A 774 20.98 -7.89 19.03
CA LEU A 774 20.19 -9.03 19.47
C LEU A 774 21.11 -10.17 19.94
N ILE A 775 20.53 -11.20 20.56
CA ILE A 775 21.25 -12.40 21.00
C ILE A 775 22.10 -12.96 19.85
N GLN A 776 23.38 -13.21 20.14
CA GLN A 776 24.31 -13.86 19.21
C GLN A 776 23.95 -15.34 19.11
N ALA A 777 23.57 -15.75 17.91
CA ALA A 777 23.24 -17.13 17.55
C ALA A 777 23.65 -17.35 16.10
N ARG A 778 24.23 -18.52 15.81
CA ARG A 778 24.75 -18.90 14.48
C ARG A 778 23.75 -18.59 13.36
N VAL A 779 24.24 -17.97 12.29
CA VAL A 779 23.43 -17.78 11.07
C VAL A 779 23.35 -19.10 10.30
N VAL A 780 22.14 -19.56 9.99
CA VAL A 780 21.90 -20.87 9.31
C VAL A 780 21.42 -20.70 7.87
N LYS A 781 20.76 -19.58 7.55
CA LYS A 781 20.34 -19.19 6.20
C LYS A 781 20.46 -17.67 6.04
N LEU A 782 20.83 -17.24 4.83
CA LEU A 782 21.02 -15.84 4.46
C LEU A 782 20.50 -15.61 3.03
N ILE A 783 19.86 -14.47 2.78
CA ILE A 783 19.51 -14.02 1.43
C ILE A 783 19.59 -12.48 1.34
N TYR A 784 19.86 -11.96 0.14
CA TYR A 784 19.50 -10.58 -0.21
C TYR A 784 18.03 -10.51 -0.60
N THR A 785 17.38 -9.37 -0.38
CA THR A 785 16.09 -9.09 -1.02
C THR A 785 16.25 -9.00 -2.54
N ASN A 786 15.21 -9.31 -3.32
CA ASN A 786 15.25 -9.30 -4.79
C ASN A 786 15.61 -7.91 -5.34
N SER A 787 15.22 -6.85 -4.63
CA SER A 787 15.59 -5.46 -4.90
C SER A 787 17.07 -5.11 -4.61
N GLY A 788 17.81 -5.94 -3.89
CA GLY A 788 19.18 -5.64 -3.43
C GLY A 788 19.26 -4.57 -2.33
N SER A 789 18.13 -4.17 -1.77
CA SER A 789 18.05 -3.09 -0.77
C SER A 789 18.28 -3.55 0.67
N ALA A 790 18.23 -4.87 0.92
CA ALA A 790 18.28 -5.43 2.26
C ALA A 790 18.84 -6.86 2.28
N ILE A 791 19.24 -7.32 3.47
CA ILE A 791 19.69 -8.68 3.74
C ILE A 791 18.84 -9.27 4.87
N LEU A 792 18.31 -10.47 4.65
CA LEU A 792 17.57 -11.25 5.63
C LEU A 792 18.38 -12.48 6.04
N ALA A 793 18.66 -12.61 7.33
CA ALA A 793 19.23 -13.81 7.94
C ALA A 793 18.17 -14.54 8.79
N LEU A 794 18.31 -15.85 8.89
CA LEU A 794 17.68 -16.69 9.91
C LEU A 794 18.80 -17.30 10.77
N ALA A 795 18.65 -17.19 12.09
CA ALA A 795 19.59 -17.73 13.07
C ALA A 795 19.08 -19.05 13.69
N GLU A 796 19.98 -19.80 14.31
CA GLU A 796 19.75 -21.12 14.92
C GLU A 796 18.73 -21.09 16.07
N ASN A 797 18.52 -19.94 16.71
CA ASN A 797 17.46 -19.68 17.68
C ASN A 797 16.10 -19.33 17.03
N ALA A 798 15.88 -19.69 15.76
CA ALA A 798 14.68 -19.44 14.96
C ALA A 798 14.30 -17.96 14.73
N LEU A 799 15.16 -17.02 15.14
CA LEU A 799 14.97 -15.58 14.98
C LEU A 799 15.49 -15.10 13.62
N HIS A 800 14.71 -14.29 12.92
CA HIS A 800 15.19 -13.57 11.74
C HIS A 800 15.79 -12.21 12.11
N LYS A 801 16.82 -11.80 11.36
CA LYS A 801 17.41 -10.45 11.43
C LYS A 801 17.40 -9.84 10.02
N LEU A 802 16.92 -8.60 9.89
CA LEU A 802 16.75 -7.92 8.59
C LEU A 802 17.49 -6.58 8.62
N TRP A 803 18.47 -6.41 7.73
CA TRP A 803 19.21 -5.16 7.60
C TRP A 803 18.77 -4.45 6.32
N LYS A 804 18.27 -3.22 6.41
CA LYS A 804 17.83 -2.41 5.26
C LYS A 804 18.79 -1.24 5.04
N TRP A 805 19.22 -1.03 3.79
CA TRP A 805 19.94 0.17 3.40
C TRP A 805 18.94 1.27 3.05
N GLN A 806 19.03 2.41 3.74
CA GLN A 806 18.18 3.55 3.42
C GLN A 806 18.67 4.25 2.13
N LYS A 807 17.73 4.73 1.33
CA LYS A 807 18.02 5.66 0.23
C LYS A 807 18.21 7.07 0.78
N ASN A 808 19.41 7.62 0.61
CA ASN A 808 19.79 8.96 1.04
C ASN A 808 20.84 9.55 0.08
N GLU A 809 21.35 10.76 0.36
CA GLU A 809 22.34 11.43 -0.51
C GLU A 809 23.62 10.62 -0.74
N ARG A 810 24.02 9.79 0.23
CA ARG A 810 25.20 8.92 0.14
C ARG A 810 24.89 7.58 -0.55
N ASN A 811 23.64 7.14 -0.53
CA ASN A 811 23.15 5.93 -1.18
C ASN A 811 21.91 6.22 -2.06
N LEU A 812 22.12 6.86 -3.21
CA LEU A 812 21.04 7.31 -4.11
C LEU A 812 20.17 6.16 -4.66
N LEU A 813 20.67 4.92 -4.62
CA LEU A 813 19.96 3.71 -5.06
C LEU A 813 19.31 2.94 -3.92
N GLY A 814 19.67 3.18 -2.65
CA GLY A 814 19.20 2.39 -1.50
C GLY A 814 19.67 0.92 -1.50
N LYS A 815 20.70 0.59 -2.28
CA LYS A 815 21.24 -0.79 -2.40
C LYS A 815 22.25 -1.10 -1.29
N ALA A 816 22.42 -2.39 -1.01
CA ALA A 816 23.47 -2.87 -0.13
C ALA A 816 24.86 -2.53 -0.64
N ASN A 817 25.73 -2.06 0.26
CA ASN A 817 27.13 -1.77 -0.03
C ASN A 817 27.99 -1.77 1.25
N SER A 818 29.28 -2.06 1.10
CA SER A 818 30.26 -2.09 2.18
C SER A 818 30.56 -0.72 2.80
N ASN A 819 30.24 0.37 2.10
CA ASN A 819 30.72 1.72 2.46
C ASN A 819 29.77 2.45 3.41
N ILE A 820 28.52 1.97 3.54
CA ILE A 820 27.45 2.60 4.32
C ILE A 820 26.78 1.52 5.18
N PRO A 821 26.77 1.65 6.51
CA PRO A 821 26.12 0.69 7.38
C PRO A 821 24.60 0.69 7.15
N PRO A 822 23.94 -0.49 7.07
CA PRO A 822 22.50 -0.56 7.08
C PRO A 822 21.94 -0.30 8.47
N GLN A 823 20.64 -0.01 8.53
CA GLN A 823 19.88 -0.10 9.76
C GLN A 823 19.45 -1.55 9.98
N LEU A 824 19.70 -2.12 11.17
CA LEU A 824 18.99 -3.31 11.64
C LEU A 824 17.51 -2.89 11.79
N TRP A 825 16.67 -3.39 10.90
CA TRP A 825 15.28 -2.94 10.77
C TRP A 825 14.38 -3.79 11.65
N GLN A 826 13.57 -3.11 12.45
CA GLN A 826 12.48 -3.66 13.27
C GLN A 826 11.27 -2.73 13.10
N PRO A 827 10.02 -3.24 13.17
CA PRO A 827 8.83 -2.38 13.15
C PRO A 827 8.68 -1.63 14.47
N SER A 828 7.98 -0.49 14.45
CA SER A 828 7.68 0.33 15.65
C SER A 828 6.93 -0.43 16.74
N SER A 829 6.26 -1.53 16.39
CA SER A 829 5.56 -2.44 17.30
C SER A 829 6.48 -3.30 18.17
N GLY A 830 7.79 -3.31 17.93
CA GLY A 830 8.76 -4.18 18.63
C GLY A 830 8.64 -5.68 18.31
N VAL A 831 7.73 -6.07 17.40
CA VAL A 831 7.53 -7.46 16.99
C VAL A 831 8.74 -7.97 16.21
N VAL A 832 9.20 -9.18 16.51
CA VAL A 832 10.29 -9.88 15.82
C VAL A 832 9.76 -11.11 15.06
N MET A 833 10.30 -11.39 13.87
CA MET A 833 9.97 -12.61 13.11
C MET A 833 10.72 -13.82 13.69
N THR A 834 10.04 -14.59 14.53
CA THR A 834 10.56 -15.85 15.11
C THR A 834 9.69 -17.02 14.65
N ASN A 835 10.29 -18.12 14.19
CA ASN A 835 9.53 -19.33 13.86
C ASN A 835 9.17 -20.14 15.10
N ASP A 836 8.08 -20.91 15.03
CA ASP A 836 7.80 -21.99 15.97
C ASP A 836 8.98 -22.99 16.00
N THR A 837 9.46 -23.31 17.21
CA THR A 837 10.46 -24.36 17.47
C THR A 837 9.86 -25.49 18.30
N ARG A 838 10.23 -26.74 18.00
CA ARG A 838 9.81 -27.91 18.78
C ARG A 838 10.60 -28.02 20.09
N GLU A 839 9.91 -28.31 21.19
CA GLU A 839 10.58 -28.75 22.43
C GLU A 839 11.18 -30.15 22.23
N GLY A 840 12.51 -30.23 22.21
CA GLY A 840 13.26 -31.44 21.89
C GLY A 840 14.75 -31.15 21.61
N SER A 841 15.49 -32.19 21.22
CA SER A 841 16.90 -32.10 20.85
C SER A 841 17.12 -31.20 19.63
N LYS A 842 17.80 -30.07 19.83
CA LYS A 842 17.97 -29.01 18.80
C LYS A 842 18.81 -29.44 17.59
N GLU A 843 19.63 -30.47 17.72
CA GLU A 843 20.69 -30.82 16.76
C GLU A 843 20.21 -31.40 15.41
N ASP A 844 18.94 -31.81 15.31
CA ASP A 844 18.39 -32.42 14.07
C ASP A 844 17.29 -31.57 13.40
N VAL A 845 17.13 -30.30 13.82
CA VAL A 845 16.24 -29.34 13.16
C VAL A 845 16.96 -28.72 11.96
N VAL A 846 16.28 -28.62 10.81
CA VAL A 846 16.82 -28.00 9.58
C VAL A 846 16.02 -26.73 9.25
N PRO A 847 16.46 -25.53 9.69
CA PRO A 847 15.75 -24.28 9.40
C PRO A 847 15.78 -23.92 7.92
N CYS A 848 14.63 -23.51 7.39
CA CYS A 848 14.50 -23.11 5.99
C CYS A 848 13.56 -21.91 5.84
N PHE A 849 13.83 -21.05 4.86
CA PHE A 849 12.93 -19.99 4.44
C PHE A 849 13.02 -19.74 2.94
N ALA A 850 11.97 -19.13 2.38
CA ALA A 850 11.91 -18.61 1.01
C ALA A 850 11.31 -17.20 1.01
N LEU A 851 11.84 -16.31 0.17
CA LEU A 851 11.40 -14.91 0.05
C LEU A 851 10.48 -14.75 -1.18
N SER A 852 9.38 -14.00 -1.06
CA SER A 852 8.49 -13.71 -2.19
C SER A 852 9.17 -12.78 -3.21
N LYS A 853 8.81 -12.90 -4.49
CA LYS A 853 9.44 -12.16 -5.61
C LYS A 853 9.32 -10.63 -5.53
N ASN A 854 8.44 -10.14 -4.66
CA ASN A 854 8.15 -8.72 -4.42
C ASN A 854 8.64 -8.22 -3.05
N ASP A 855 9.55 -8.97 -2.39
CA ASP A 855 10.16 -8.65 -1.09
C ASP A 855 9.16 -8.41 0.07
N SER A 856 7.88 -8.73 -0.13
CA SER A 856 6.78 -8.36 0.78
C SER A 856 6.51 -9.42 1.85
N TYR A 857 6.81 -10.69 1.55
CA TYR A 857 6.54 -11.81 2.45
C TYR A 857 7.74 -12.76 2.50
N VAL A 858 8.03 -13.29 3.68
CA VAL A 858 8.93 -14.44 3.86
C VAL A 858 8.14 -15.61 4.42
N MET A 859 8.41 -16.80 3.89
CA MET A 859 7.84 -18.05 4.39
C MET A 859 8.95 -18.87 5.00
N SER A 860 8.75 -19.38 6.22
CA SER A 860 9.84 -19.94 7.02
C SER A 860 9.38 -21.01 8.01
N ALA A 861 10.28 -21.92 8.36
CA ALA A 861 10.10 -22.96 9.37
C ALA A 861 11.41 -23.25 10.13
N SER A 862 11.29 -23.68 11.40
CA SER A 862 12.41 -24.16 12.23
C SER A 862 12.00 -25.36 13.08
N GLY A 863 11.47 -26.39 12.42
CA GLY A 863 11.02 -27.64 13.06
C GLY A 863 9.64 -27.57 13.73
N GLY A 864 9.07 -26.37 13.92
CA GLY A 864 7.63 -26.17 14.17
C GLY A 864 6.81 -26.06 12.88
N LYS A 865 5.71 -25.30 12.93
CA LYS A 865 4.83 -25.03 11.76
C LYS A 865 5.54 -24.19 10.69
N ILE A 866 5.05 -24.27 9.46
CA ILE A 866 5.43 -23.32 8.40
C ILE A 866 4.67 -22.02 8.63
N SER A 867 5.39 -20.91 8.73
CA SER A 867 4.87 -19.58 9.03
C SER A 867 5.09 -18.62 7.85
N LEU A 868 4.05 -17.86 7.48
CA LEU A 868 4.14 -16.78 6.50
C LEU A 868 4.19 -15.44 7.25
N PHE A 869 5.28 -14.70 7.11
CA PHE A 869 5.48 -13.39 7.75
C PHE A 869 5.44 -12.25 6.74
N ASN A 870 4.96 -11.08 7.19
CA ASN A 870 5.01 -9.82 6.44
C ASN A 870 6.35 -9.08 6.68
N MET A 871 7.09 -8.77 5.62
CA MET A 871 8.43 -8.14 5.67
C MET A 871 8.42 -6.64 6.07
N MET A 872 7.23 -6.05 6.23
CA MET A 872 7.01 -4.66 6.66
C MET A 872 6.39 -4.54 8.06
N THR A 873 5.82 -5.61 8.63
CA THR A 873 5.22 -5.55 9.99
C THR A 873 5.71 -6.64 10.94
N PHE A 874 6.48 -7.61 10.44
CA PHE A 874 6.97 -8.81 11.15
C PHE A 874 5.91 -9.70 11.79
N LYS A 875 4.62 -9.37 11.64
CA LYS A 875 3.52 -10.26 12.03
C LYS A 875 3.47 -11.50 11.15
N THR A 876 3.23 -12.64 11.78
CA THR A 876 2.76 -13.87 11.14
C THR A 876 1.36 -13.64 10.58
N MET A 877 1.17 -13.84 9.28
CA MET A 877 -0.11 -13.72 8.59
C MET A 877 -0.92 -15.02 8.64
N THR A 878 -0.24 -16.16 8.56
CA THR A 878 -0.84 -17.51 8.71
C THR A 878 0.25 -18.53 9.08
N THR A 879 -0.17 -19.64 9.69
CA THR A 879 0.67 -20.81 9.96
C THR A 879 -0.04 -22.07 9.47
N PHE A 880 0.64 -22.92 8.71
CA PHE A 880 0.08 -24.15 8.15
C PHE A 880 1.06 -25.32 8.30
N MET A 881 0.58 -26.54 7.99
CA MET A 881 1.33 -27.80 8.05
C MET A 881 2.11 -28.00 9.37
N ALA A 882 1.39 -28.36 10.43
CA ALA A 882 1.99 -28.73 11.71
C ALA A 882 2.80 -30.05 11.59
N PRO A 883 3.98 -30.14 12.21
CA PRO A 883 4.81 -31.34 12.17
C PRO A 883 4.27 -32.45 13.11
N PRO A 884 4.58 -33.73 12.85
CA PRO A 884 5.42 -34.25 11.76
C PRO A 884 4.66 -34.46 10.43
N PRO A 885 5.34 -34.40 9.27
CA PRO A 885 6.78 -34.21 9.12
C PRO A 885 7.17 -32.72 9.21
N ALA A 886 8.44 -32.45 9.54
CA ALA A 886 8.97 -31.09 9.50
C ALA A 886 9.34 -30.68 8.06
N ALA A 887 9.23 -29.38 7.76
CA ALA A 887 9.74 -28.80 6.53
C ALA A 887 11.25 -28.51 6.64
N THR A 888 12.01 -28.89 5.62
CA THR A 888 13.48 -28.81 5.57
C THR A 888 13.99 -27.94 4.41
N SER A 889 13.14 -27.66 3.42
CA SER A 889 13.43 -26.73 2.31
C SER A 889 12.14 -26.14 1.73
N LEU A 890 12.21 -24.91 1.23
CA LEU A 890 11.08 -24.15 0.70
C LEU A 890 11.49 -23.45 -0.60
N ALA A 891 10.61 -23.44 -1.60
CA ALA A 891 10.78 -22.68 -2.83
C ALA A 891 9.42 -22.17 -3.35
N PHE A 892 9.34 -20.88 -3.71
CA PHE A 892 8.17 -20.33 -4.42
C PHE A 892 8.16 -20.76 -5.88
N HIS A 893 6.99 -21.14 -6.40
CA HIS A 893 6.83 -21.47 -7.81
C HIS A 893 7.14 -20.24 -8.69
N PRO A 894 7.92 -20.36 -9.77
CA PRO A 894 8.49 -19.20 -10.47
C PRO A 894 7.46 -18.35 -11.23
N GLN A 895 6.24 -18.85 -11.48
CA GLN A 895 5.17 -18.08 -12.14
C GLN A 895 4.02 -17.65 -11.21
N ASP A 896 3.79 -18.38 -10.12
CA ASP A 896 2.67 -18.14 -9.19
C ASP A 896 3.19 -18.08 -7.75
N ASN A 897 2.94 -16.97 -7.04
CA ASN A 897 3.38 -16.81 -5.65
C ASN A 897 2.48 -17.57 -4.65
N ASN A 898 1.32 -18.07 -5.07
CA ASN A 898 0.42 -18.86 -4.22
C ASN A 898 0.87 -20.34 -4.14
N ILE A 899 1.63 -20.83 -5.11
CA ILE A 899 2.15 -22.20 -5.14
C ILE A 899 3.58 -22.22 -4.57
N ILE A 900 3.84 -23.19 -3.69
CA ILE A 900 5.16 -23.47 -3.13
C ILE A 900 5.50 -24.95 -3.28
N ALA A 901 6.79 -25.25 -3.42
CA ALA A 901 7.34 -26.58 -3.18
C ALA A 901 7.97 -26.61 -1.78
N ILE A 902 7.57 -27.59 -0.98
CA ILE A 902 8.00 -27.82 0.39
C ILE A 902 8.72 -29.17 0.42
N GLY A 903 10.03 -29.17 0.67
CA GLY A 903 10.78 -30.39 0.94
C GLY A 903 10.64 -30.76 2.41
N MET A 904 10.37 -32.03 2.67
CA MET A 904 10.01 -32.54 3.99
C MET A 904 11.06 -33.53 4.52
N ASP A 905 11.02 -33.73 5.83
CA ASP A 905 11.86 -34.71 6.53
C ASP A 905 11.49 -36.17 6.20
N ASP A 906 10.22 -36.45 5.88
CA ASP A 906 9.70 -37.77 5.44
C ASP A 906 10.12 -38.19 4.01
N SER A 907 11.21 -37.61 3.48
CA SER A 907 11.70 -37.70 2.10
C SER A 907 10.77 -37.18 0.99
N SER A 908 9.59 -36.66 1.35
CA SER A 908 8.63 -36.18 0.36
C SER A 908 8.83 -34.72 -0.04
N ILE A 909 8.28 -34.35 -1.19
CA ILE A 909 8.11 -32.97 -1.62
C ILE A 909 6.60 -32.71 -1.74
N GLN A 910 6.09 -31.64 -1.15
CA GLN A 910 4.69 -31.26 -1.25
C GLN A 910 4.56 -29.98 -2.06
N ILE A 911 3.78 -30.03 -3.13
CA ILE A 911 3.36 -28.87 -3.90
C ILE A 911 2.06 -28.38 -3.27
N TYR A 912 2.10 -27.21 -2.66
CA TYR A 912 1.03 -26.70 -1.79
C TYR A 912 0.56 -25.31 -2.25
N ASN A 913 -0.72 -25.01 -2.03
CA ASN A 913 -1.38 -23.77 -2.43
C ASN A 913 -1.81 -22.95 -1.21
N VAL A 914 -1.02 -21.92 -0.91
CA VAL A 914 -1.11 -21.08 0.30
C VAL A 914 -2.44 -20.32 0.40
N ARG A 915 -3.12 -20.08 -0.72
CA ARG A 915 -4.37 -19.30 -0.76
C ARG A 915 -5.63 -20.10 -0.39
N VAL A 916 -5.57 -21.44 -0.46
CA VAL A 916 -6.71 -22.34 -0.18
C VAL A 916 -6.41 -23.40 0.87
N ASP A 917 -5.18 -23.45 1.39
CA ASP A 917 -4.70 -24.45 2.37
C ASP A 917 -4.75 -25.91 1.87
N GLU A 918 -4.38 -26.13 0.60
CA GLU A 918 -4.43 -27.46 -0.03
C GLU A 918 -3.09 -27.92 -0.61
N VAL A 919 -2.79 -29.22 -0.45
CA VAL A 919 -1.68 -29.91 -1.12
C VAL A 919 -2.13 -30.34 -2.52
N LYS A 920 -1.66 -29.63 -3.57
CA LYS A 920 -1.92 -29.97 -4.98
C LYS A 920 -1.28 -31.29 -5.41
N SER A 921 -0.11 -31.65 -4.88
CA SER A 921 0.61 -32.89 -5.22
C SER A 921 1.64 -33.28 -4.15
N LYS A 922 1.83 -34.58 -3.90
CA LYS A 922 2.88 -35.11 -3.00
C LYS A 922 3.82 -36.04 -3.75
N LEU A 923 5.06 -35.59 -3.95
CA LEU A 923 6.09 -36.26 -4.74
C LEU A 923 6.94 -37.15 -3.83
N LYS A 924 7.37 -38.31 -4.33
CA LYS A 924 8.21 -39.29 -3.62
C LYS A 924 9.29 -39.80 -4.57
N GLY A 925 10.56 -39.82 -4.14
CA GLY A 925 11.64 -40.25 -5.02
C GLY A 925 13.07 -40.04 -4.52
N HIS A 926 13.24 -39.43 -3.34
CA HIS A 926 14.43 -39.52 -2.49
C HIS A 926 14.18 -40.61 -1.41
N GLN A 927 15.23 -41.03 -0.71
CA GLN A 927 15.21 -42.02 0.38
C GLN A 927 15.43 -41.39 1.77
N LYS A 928 15.93 -40.16 1.82
CA LYS A 928 16.12 -39.35 3.04
C LYS A 928 15.48 -37.97 2.89
N ARG A 929 15.48 -37.19 3.97
CA ARG A 929 15.03 -35.79 3.99
C ARG A 929 15.55 -34.98 2.81
N VAL A 930 14.67 -34.14 2.26
CA VAL A 930 14.99 -33.21 1.17
C VAL A 930 15.88 -32.09 1.74
N THR A 931 16.90 -31.65 1.01
CA THR A 931 17.88 -30.65 1.46
C THR A 931 17.96 -29.41 0.59
N GLY A 932 17.41 -29.44 -0.62
CA GLY A 932 17.34 -28.28 -1.52
C GLY A 932 16.33 -28.47 -2.64
N LEU A 933 15.76 -27.34 -3.08
CA LEU A 933 14.76 -27.22 -4.16
C LEU A 933 15.11 -26.01 -5.02
N ALA A 934 15.07 -26.16 -6.35
CA ALA A 934 15.30 -25.07 -7.30
C ALA A 934 14.43 -25.25 -8.55
N PHE A 935 13.77 -24.19 -9.01
CA PHE A 935 12.89 -24.21 -10.19
C PHE A 935 13.57 -23.62 -11.44
N SER A 936 13.23 -24.14 -12.61
CA SER A 936 13.56 -23.56 -13.93
C SER A 936 12.27 -23.31 -14.74
N ASN A 937 12.05 -22.04 -15.11
CA ASN A 937 11.01 -21.66 -16.06
C ASN A 937 11.35 -22.11 -17.49
N VAL A 938 12.64 -22.11 -17.85
CA VAL A 938 13.11 -22.34 -19.22
C VAL A 938 12.92 -23.81 -19.63
N LEU A 939 13.12 -24.72 -18.69
CA LEU A 939 12.95 -26.17 -18.88
C LEU A 939 11.59 -26.69 -18.41
N ASN A 940 10.80 -25.85 -17.72
CA ASN A 940 9.57 -26.23 -17.02
C ASN A 940 9.76 -27.37 -15.98
N VAL A 941 10.83 -27.30 -15.16
CA VAL A 941 11.17 -28.33 -14.16
C VAL A 941 11.46 -27.80 -12.76
N LEU A 942 11.25 -28.66 -11.77
CA LEU A 942 11.78 -28.56 -10.40
C LEU A 942 12.96 -29.54 -10.26
N VAL A 943 14.11 -29.05 -9.80
CA VAL A 943 15.25 -29.87 -9.37
C VAL A 943 15.27 -29.92 -7.85
N SER A 944 15.54 -31.10 -7.29
CA SER A 944 15.57 -31.35 -5.86
C SER A 944 16.76 -32.22 -5.46
N SER A 945 17.25 -32.02 -4.24
CA SER A 945 18.37 -32.76 -3.66
C SER A 945 17.99 -33.35 -2.29
N GLY A 946 18.54 -34.53 -1.97
CA GLY A 946 18.33 -35.21 -0.68
C GLY A 946 19.62 -35.43 0.13
N ALA A 947 19.46 -35.74 1.41
CA ALA A 947 20.54 -36.15 2.33
C ALA A 947 21.07 -37.59 2.07
N ASP A 948 20.56 -38.24 1.03
CA ASP A 948 21.01 -39.50 0.43
C ASP A 948 22.02 -39.28 -0.72
N SER A 949 22.37 -38.01 -0.99
CA SER A 949 23.18 -37.59 -2.14
C SER A 949 22.52 -37.90 -3.49
N GLN A 950 21.18 -37.98 -3.54
CA GLN A 950 20.41 -38.10 -4.77
C GLN A 950 19.95 -36.71 -5.26
N LEU A 951 19.96 -36.55 -6.58
CA LEU A 951 19.32 -35.46 -7.31
C LEU A 951 18.12 -36.03 -8.06
N CYS A 952 16.97 -35.35 -8.01
CA CYS A 952 15.75 -35.72 -8.75
C CYS A 952 15.22 -34.49 -9.53
N VAL A 953 14.86 -34.72 -10.80
CA VAL A 953 14.19 -33.75 -11.69
C VAL A 953 12.71 -34.13 -11.79
N TRP A 954 11.85 -33.13 -11.66
CA TRP A 954 10.40 -33.26 -11.76
C TRP A 954 9.88 -32.30 -12.83
N SER A 955 8.98 -32.76 -13.67
CA SER A 955 8.18 -31.88 -14.54
C SER A 955 7.40 -30.89 -13.68
N MET A 956 7.20 -29.64 -14.10
CA MET A 956 6.16 -28.78 -13.51
C MET A 956 4.78 -29.09 -14.11
N ASP A 957 4.73 -29.66 -15.31
CA ASP A 957 3.51 -30.24 -15.88
C ASP A 957 3.27 -31.62 -15.26
N GLY A 958 2.25 -31.75 -14.41
CA GLY A 958 1.83 -33.03 -13.82
C GLY A 958 2.72 -33.60 -12.70
N TRP A 959 3.87 -32.96 -12.40
CA TRP A 959 4.77 -33.31 -11.30
C TRP A 959 5.41 -34.70 -11.34
N GLU A 960 5.51 -35.30 -12.53
CA GLU A 960 6.19 -36.59 -12.73
C GLU A 960 7.72 -36.50 -12.63
N LYS A 961 8.36 -37.60 -12.19
CA LYS A 961 9.82 -37.69 -12.03
C LYS A 961 10.48 -38.01 -13.37
N GLN A 962 11.10 -37.01 -13.99
CA GLN A 962 11.76 -37.14 -15.30
C GLN A 962 13.12 -37.85 -15.21
N ALA A 963 13.92 -37.53 -14.18
CA ALA A 963 15.27 -38.08 -14.02
C ALA A 963 15.69 -38.18 -12.55
N SER A 964 16.67 -39.05 -12.26
CA SER A 964 17.46 -38.93 -11.03
C SER A 964 18.87 -39.48 -11.17
N LYS A 965 19.81 -38.86 -10.45
CA LYS A 965 21.24 -39.17 -10.44
C LYS A 965 21.74 -39.21 -9.01
N GLN A 966 22.58 -40.18 -8.67
CA GLN A 966 23.32 -40.17 -7.41
C GLN A 966 24.66 -39.46 -7.60
N ILE A 967 25.00 -38.58 -6.67
CA ILE A 967 26.26 -37.83 -6.68
C ILE A 967 27.39 -38.77 -6.27
N GLN A 968 28.48 -38.78 -7.05
CA GLN A 968 29.69 -39.53 -6.70
C GLN A 968 30.47 -38.74 -5.65
N ILE A 969 30.67 -39.32 -4.47
CA ILE A 969 31.48 -38.74 -3.39
C ILE A 969 32.94 -39.20 -3.58
N PRO A 970 33.95 -38.29 -3.55
CA PRO A 970 35.35 -38.68 -3.68
C PRO A 970 35.84 -39.57 -2.54
N ASN A 971 36.62 -40.60 -2.87
CA ASN A 971 37.27 -41.48 -1.88
C ASN A 971 38.16 -40.67 -0.92
N GLY A 972 38.20 -41.10 0.35
CA GLY A 972 38.98 -40.44 1.42
C GLY A 972 38.17 -39.48 2.30
N HIS A 973 37.06 -38.94 1.80
CA HIS A 973 36.11 -38.18 2.62
C HIS A 973 35.10 -39.13 3.26
N SER A 974 34.95 -39.10 4.59
CA SER A 974 33.87 -39.83 5.26
C SER A 974 32.50 -39.19 4.92
N PRO A 975 31.43 -39.98 4.75
CA PRO A 975 30.10 -39.43 4.51
C PRO A 975 29.56 -38.80 5.79
N ASN A 976 29.84 -37.51 5.99
CA ASN A 976 29.31 -36.73 7.10
C ASN A 976 27.76 -36.75 7.05
N PRO A 977 27.06 -37.32 8.05
CA PRO A 977 25.60 -37.44 8.03
C PRO A 977 24.87 -36.08 8.11
N LEU A 978 25.59 -35.00 8.45
CA LEU A 978 25.11 -33.62 8.48
C LEU A 978 25.44 -32.83 7.20
N ALA A 979 25.98 -33.46 6.16
CA ALA A 979 26.25 -32.80 4.88
C ALA A 979 24.94 -32.50 4.12
N HIS A 980 24.60 -31.21 3.98
CA HIS A 980 23.43 -30.76 3.23
C HIS A 980 23.76 -30.50 1.76
N THR A 981 23.29 -31.35 0.86
CA THR A 981 23.33 -31.07 -0.58
C THR A 981 22.40 -29.90 -0.91
N ARG A 982 22.92 -28.84 -1.54
CA ARG A 982 22.13 -27.69 -2.02
C ARG A 982 22.18 -27.59 -3.54
N VAL A 983 21.14 -27.00 -4.14
CA VAL A 983 20.99 -26.83 -5.59
C VAL A 983 20.61 -25.38 -5.93
N GLN A 984 21.21 -24.82 -6.99
CA GLN A 984 20.90 -23.49 -7.52
C GLN A 984 21.02 -23.49 -9.04
N PHE A 985 20.02 -22.95 -9.75
CA PHE A 985 20.11 -22.74 -11.21
C PHE A 985 21.07 -21.59 -11.57
N HIS A 986 21.79 -21.78 -12.67
CA HIS A 986 22.52 -20.75 -13.40
C HIS A 986 21.55 -19.79 -14.11
N GLN A 987 22.01 -18.62 -14.57
CA GLN A 987 21.14 -17.60 -15.19
C GLN A 987 20.40 -18.09 -16.46
N ASP A 988 20.96 -19.06 -17.20
CA ASP A 988 20.28 -19.71 -18.33
C ASP A 988 19.10 -20.62 -17.93
N GLN A 989 19.02 -20.99 -16.65
CA GLN A 989 18.12 -21.98 -16.07
C GLN A 989 18.17 -23.37 -16.75
N THR A 990 19.28 -23.71 -17.41
CA THR A 990 19.56 -25.04 -17.95
C THR A 990 20.64 -25.78 -17.15
N HIS A 991 21.62 -25.04 -16.60
CA HIS A 991 22.65 -25.61 -15.73
C HIS A 991 22.30 -25.43 -14.25
N VAL A 992 22.60 -26.43 -13.42
CA VAL A 992 22.41 -26.41 -11.97
C VAL A 992 23.74 -26.60 -11.24
N LEU A 993 24.09 -25.67 -10.36
CA LEU A 993 25.16 -25.81 -9.37
C LEU A 993 24.65 -26.73 -8.25
N VAL A 994 25.43 -27.75 -7.96
CA VAL A 994 25.25 -28.70 -6.87
C VAL A 994 26.37 -28.49 -5.87
N VAL A 995 26.00 -28.14 -4.64
CA VAL A 995 26.91 -27.85 -3.54
C VAL A 995 26.84 -28.99 -2.55
N HIS A 996 27.97 -29.64 -2.28
CA HIS A 996 28.12 -30.71 -1.29
C HIS A 996 29.36 -30.44 -0.44
N ALA A 997 29.39 -30.92 0.80
CA ALA A 997 30.48 -30.62 1.75
C ALA A 997 31.89 -30.99 1.24
N SER A 998 31.99 -31.99 0.36
CA SER A 998 33.24 -32.42 -0.27
C SER A 998 33.50 -31.89 -1.69
N GLN A 999 32.54 -31.21 -2.34
CA GLN A 999 32.71 -30.78 -3.75
C GLN A 999 31.65 -29.78 -4.24
N LEU A 1000 32.05 -29.02 -5.27
CA LEU A 1000 31.16 -28.24 -6.13
C LEU A 1000 31.05 -28.94 -7.49
N ALA A 1001 29.85 -29.06 -8.04
CA ALA A 1001 29.65 -29.63 -9.37
C ALA A 1001 28.57 -28.88 -10.15
N ILE A 1002 28.70 -28.83 -11.47
CA ILE A 1002 27.72 -28.24 -12.38
C ILE A 1002 27.14 -29.35 -13.26
N TYR A 1003 25.82 -29.48 -13.26
CA TYR A 1003 25.09 -30.47 -14.05
C TYR A 1003 24.20 -29.79 -15.10
N GLU A 1004 24.00 -30.44 -16.24
CA GLU A 1004 22.91 -30.12 -17.17
C GLU A 1004 21.60 -30.70 -16.62
N ALA A 1005 20.63 -29.84 -16.31
CA ALA A 1005 19.47 -30.20 -15.48
C ALA A 1005 18.54 -31.31 -16.04
N PRO A 1006 18.08 -31.31 -17.32
CA PRO A 1006 17.05 -32.25 -17.78
C PRO A 1006 17.49 -33.72 -17.77
N LYS A 1007 18.81 -33.99 -17.78
CA LYS A 1007 19.38 -35.34 -17.76
C LYS A 1007 20.23 -35.65 -16.52
N LEU A 1008 20.62 -34.62 -15.77
CA LEU A 1008 21.63 -34.70 -14.70
C LEU A 1008 22.98 -35.29 -15.19
N GLU A 1009 23.44 -34.84 -16.37
CA GLU A 1009 24.80 -35.08 -16.85
C GLU A 1009 25.77 -34.11 -16.16
N SER A 1010 26.91 -34.60 -15.65
CA SER A 1010 27.89 -33.80 -14.90
C SER A 1010 28.87 -33.12 -15.88
N MET A 1011 28.83 -31.79 -15.94
CA MET A 1011 29.61 -30.98 -16.89
C MET A 1011 30.97 -30.56 -16.32
N LYS A 1012 31.02 -30.25 -15.02
CA LYS A 1012 32.21 -29.88 -14.26
C LYS A 1012 32.09 -30.37 -12.82
N GLN A 1013 33.21 -30.76 -12.23
CA GLN A 1013 33.34 -31.16 -10.84
C GLN A 1013 34.64 -30.55 -10.29
N TRP A 1014 34.58 -30.00 -9.08
CA TRP A 1014 35.70 -29.40 -8.38
C TRP A 1014 35.68 -29.86 -6.92
N ILE A 1015 36.82 -30.41 -6.49
CA ILE A 1015 37.02 -30.96 -5.16
C ILE A 1015 38.02 -30.04 -4.46
N PRO A 1016 37.77 -29.59 -3.21
CA PRO A 1016 38.74 -28.83 -2.43
C PRO A 1016 40.06 -29.60 -2.27
N LYS A 1017 41.16 -28.88 -2.03
CA LYS A 1017 42.41 -29.54 -1.60
C LYS A 1017 42.22 -30.07 -0.18
N GLU A 1018 42.90 -31.16 0.17
CA GLU A 1018 42.88 -31.77 1.52
C GLU A 1018 43.32 -30.80 2.63
N SER A 1019 44.04 -29.71 2.29
CA SER A 1019 44.45 -28.63 3.18
C SER A 1019 43.42 -27.50 3.32
N SER A 1020 42.22 -27.65 2.76
CA SER A 1020 41.09 -26.71 2.89
C SER A 1020 39.99 -27.36 3.73
N GLY A 1021 39.20 -26.55 4.43
CA GLY A 1021 38.03 -27.02 5.17
C GLY A 1021 36.96 -27.66 4.26
N SER A 1022 35.93 -28.27 4.86
CA SER A 1022 34.75 -28.69 4.09
C SER A 1022 33.93 -27.49 3.62
N VAL A 1023 33.24 -27.63 2.48
CA VAL A 1023 32.38 -26.59 1.91
C VAL A 1023 31.13 -26.44 2.78
N THR A 1024 30.87 -25.24 3.30
CA THR A 1024 29.72 -24.97 4.16
C THR A 1024 28.50 -24.51 3.36
N ASP A 1025 28.71 -23.67 2.36
CA ASP A 1025 27.67 -23.13 1.47
C ASP A 1025 28.32 -22.54 0.20
N ALA A 1026 27.60 -22.49 -0.92
CA ALA A 1026 28.10 -21.85 -2.14
C ALA A 1026 26.96 -21.32 -3.04
N VAL A 1027 27.24 -20.28 -3.82
CA VAL A 1027 26.24 -19.53 -4.60
C VAL A 1027 26.85 -18.92 -5.86
N TYR A 1028 26.08 -18.86 -6.96
CA TYR A 1028 26.44 -18.07 -8.15
C TYR A 1028 26.39 -16.56 -7.86
N SER A 1029 27.23 -15.78 -8.55
CA SER A 1029 27.01 -14.33 -8.75
C SER A 1029 25.74 -14.08 -9.58
N CYS A 1030 25.18 -12.86 -9.55
CA CYS A 1030 23.93 -12.56 -10.27
C CYS A 1030 24.04 -12.64 -11.81
N ASP A 1031 25.24 -12.43 -12.35
CA ASP A 1031 25.59 -12.66 -13.77
C ASP A 1031 26.01 -14.12 -14.04
N SER A 1032 26.01 -14.95 -13.00
CA SER A 1032 26.51 -16.33 -12.95
C SER A 1032 27.93 -16.56 -13.50
N GLN A 1033 28.76 -15.53 -13.67
CA GLN A 1033 30.15 -15.68 -14.16
C GLN A 1033 31.13 -16.16 -13.06
N SER A 1034 30.73 -16.09 -11.80
CA SER A 1034 31.52 -16.52 -10.65
C SER A 1034 30.70 -17.37 -9.70
N ILE A 1035 31.39 -18.21 -8.91
CA ILE A 1035 30.81 -18.92 -7.77
C ILE A 1035 31.56 -18.48 -6.52
N TYR A 1036 30.81 -18.09 -5.49
CA TYR A 1036 31.32 -17.83 -4.15
C TYR A 1036 31.11 -19.07 -3.30
N ALA A 1037 32.18 -19.60 -2.71
CA ALA A 1037 32.15 -20.81 -1.89
C ALA A 1037 32.77 -20.55 -0.51
N ALA A 1038 32.05 -20.91 0.55
CA ALA A 1038 32.43 -20.77 1.94
C ALA A 1038 32.95 -22.09 2.52
N PHE A 1039 33.88 -22.02 3.48
CA PHE A 1039 34.59 -23.18 4.05
C PHE A 1039 34.64 -23.14 5.58
N ASP A 1040 34.67 -24.31 6.22
CA ASP A 1040 34.74 -24.43 7.69
C ASP A 1040 36.08 -23.95 8.30
N ASP A 1041 37.11 -23.78 7.47
CA ASP A 1041 38.41 -23.21 7.84
C ASP A 1041 38.40 -21.67 7.98
N GLY A 1042 37.25 -21.03 7.72
CA GLY A 1042 37.10 -19.58 7.78
C GLY A 1042 37.47 -18.86 6.49
N SER A 1043 37.82 -19.58 5.41
CA SER A 1043 38.10 -18.98 4.10
C SER A 1043 36.88 -18.93 3.18
N VAL A 1044 36.95 -18.05 2.18
CA VAL A 1044 36.00 -17.98 1.06
C VAL A 1044 36.77 -18.06 -0.25
N SER A 1045 36.41 -18.98 -1.13
CA SER A 1045 36.98 -19.13 -2.46
C SER A 1045 36.06 -18.54 -3.52
N ILE A 1046 36.65 -17.90 -4.53
CA ILE A 1046 35.93 -17.30 -5.66
C ILE A 1046 36.38 -18.01 -6.93
N LEU A 1047 35.46 -18.74 -7.56
CA LEU A 1047 35.74 -19.57 -8.73
C LEU A 1047 35.10 -18.99 -10.00
N THR A 1048 35.67 -19.26 -11.16
CA THR A 1048 35.04 -19.03 -12.47
C THR A 1048 33.96 -20.07 -12.69
N ALA A 1049 32.71 -19.66 -12.94
CA ALA A 1049 31.60 -20.60 -13.08
C ALA A 1049 31.81 -21.63 -14.22
N THR A 1050 32.23 -21.17 -15.40
CA THR A 1050 32.37 -22.02 -16.60
C THR A 1050 33.50 -23.05 -16.53
N THR A 1051 34.50 -22.87 -15.65
CA THR A 1051 35.68 -23.74 -15.56
C THR A 1051 35.93 -24.34 -14.17
N LEU A 1052 35.22 -23.88 -13.14
CA LEU A 1052 35.50 -24.10 -11.72
C LEU A 1052 36.97 -23.82 -11.32
N GLN A 1053 37.65 -22.92 -12.03
CA GLN A 1053 39.01 -22.48 -11.67
C GLN A 1053 38.96 -21.38 -10.61
N LEU A 1054 39.82 -21.51 -9.60
CA LEU A 1054 39.96 -20.56 -8.49
C LEU A 1054 40.57 -19.23 -8.98
N LYS A 1055 39.80 -18.13 -8.95
CA LYS A 1055 40.27 -16.76 -9.23
C LYS A 1055 41.00 -16.15 -8.04
N CYS A 1056 40.44 -16.33 -6.85
CA CYS A 1056 40.87 -15.66 -5.62
C CYS A 1056 40.47 -16.50 -4.41
N ARG A 1057 41.29 -16.48 -3.35
CA ARG A 1057 40.90 -16.96 -2.01
C ARG A 1057 40.97 -15.82 -1.01
N ILE A 1058 39.99 -15.72 -0.14
CA ILE A 1058 39.89 -14.75 0.96
C ILE A 1058 40.13 -15.54 2.25
N GLY A 1059 41.19 -15.21 2.98
CA GLY A 1059 41.52 -15.85 4.26
C GLY A 1059 40.79 -15.21 5.43
N PRO A 1060 40.53 -15.96 6.53
CA PRO A 1060 39.72 -15.49 7.65
C PRO A 1060 40.17 -14.14 8.24
N ASN A 1061 41.48 -13.91 8.35
CA ASN A 1061 42.07 -12.71 8.94
C ASN A 1061 41.69 -11.40 8.20
N SER A 1062 41.27 -11.48 6.94
CA SER A 1062 40.87 -10.33 6.12
C SER A 1062 39.47 -9.78 6.46
N TYR A 1063 38.66 -10.50 7.26
CA TYR A 1063 37.36 -10.01 7.72
C TYR A 1063 36.99 -10.40 9.16
N LEU A 1064 37.54 -11.48 9.73
CA LEU A 1064 37.31 -11.88 11.12
C LEU A 1064 38.21 -11.11 12.12
N PRO A 1065 37.82 -10.98 13.40
CA PRO A 1065 38.67 -10.44 14.47
C PRO A 1065 39.96 -11.24 14.68
N SER A 1066 41.04 -10.56 15.04
CA SER A 1066 42.24 -11.21 15.59
C SER A 1066 41.89 -11.82 16.96
N ASN A 1067 42.21 -13.10 17.17
CA ASN A 1067 41.81 -13.90 18.34
C ASN A 1067 40.29 -13.94 18.63
N PRO A 1068 39.49 -14.67 17.83
CA PRO A 1068 38.18 -15.12 18.29
C PRO A 1068 38.35 -16.17 19.40
N SER A 1069 37.45 -16.17 20.40
CA SER A 1069 37.45 -17.13 21.51
C SER A 1069 36.95 -18.54 21.13
N SER A 1070 36.49 -18.72 19.89
CA SER A 1070 35.97 -19.98 19.34
C SER A 1070 36.27 -20.06 17.84
N ARG A 1071 36.06 -21.23 17.22
CA ARG A 1071 36.25 -21.42 15.77
C ARG A 1071 35.11 -20.75 14.98
N VAL A 1072 35.28 -19.47 14.65
CA VAL A 1072 34.34 -18.69 13.83
C VAL A 1072 34.60 -18.93 12.34
N TYR A 1073 33.56 -19.30 11.59
CA TYR A 1073 33.64 -19.55 10.14
C TYR A 1073 32.31 -19.20 9.45
N PRO A 1074 32.31 -18.96 8.11
CA PRO A 1074 31.07 -18.71 7.36
C PRO A 1074 30.24 -19.99 7.25
N ALA A 1075 29.03 -19.96 7.82
CA ALA A 1075 28.07 -21.07 7.81
C ALA A 1075 27.06 -20.97 6.66
N THR A 1076 26.88 -19.79 6.05
CA THR A 1076 26.04 -19.59 4.87
C THR A 1076 26.50 -18.38 4.05
N ILE A 1077 26.20 -18.36 2.74
CA ILE A 1077 26.63 -17.31 1.80
C ILE A 1077 25.50 -16.92 0.83
N ALA A 1078 25.43 -15.63 0.49
CA ALA A 1078 24.45 -15.09 -0.45
C ALA A 1078 25.11 -14.07 -1.40
N ALA A 1079 24.81 -14.12 -2.69
CA ALA A 1079 25.24 -13.11 -3.65
C ALA A 1079 24.21 -11.98 -3.79
N HIS A 1080 24.67 -10.76 -4.09
CA HIS A 1080 23.77 -9.64 -4.36
C HIS A 1080 23.05 -9.82 -5.71
N PRO A 1081 21.74 -9.56 -5.83
CA PRO A 1081 20.96 -9.89 -7.04
C PRO A 1081 21.27 -9.05 -8.29
N SER A 1082 22.06 -7.96 -8.17
CA SER A 1082 22.44 -7.13 -9.32
C SER A 1082 23.89 -6.65 -9.35
N GLU A 1083 24.70 -6.93 -8.32
CA GLU A 1083 26.09 -6.46 -8.26
C GLU A 1083 26.99 -7.70 -8.27
N PRO A 1084 27.55 -8.11 -9.42
CA PRO A 1084 28.10 -9.46 -9.60
C PRO A 1084 29.33 -9.74 -8.73
N ASN A 1085 30.05 -8.69 -8.29
CA ASN A 1085 31.22 -8.76 -7.42
C ASN A 1085 30.89 -8.68 -5.91
N GLN A 1086 29.62 -8.55 -5.49
CA GLN A 1086 29.25 -8.40 -4.09
C GLN A 1086 28.56 -9.67 -3.55
N PHE A 1087 28.95 -10.08 -2.35
CA PHE A 1087 28.29 -11.15 -1.60
C PHE A 1087 28.25 -10.83 -0.10
N ALA A 1088 27.50 -11.62 0.67
CA ALA A 1088 27.48 -11.58 2.12
C ALA A 1088 27.65 -12.97 2.71
N VAL A 1089 28.28 -13.05 3.87
CA VAL A 1089 28.47 -14.29 4.66
C VAL A 1089 27.82 -14.17 6.02
N GLY A 1090 27.12 -15.23 6.43
CA GLY A 1090 26.60 -15.42 7.79
C GLY A 1090 27.51 -16.36 8.56
N LEU A 1091 27.91 -15.98 9.77
CA LEU A 1091 28.95 -16.64 10.55
C LEU A 1091 28.38 -17.49 11.71
N THR A 1092 29.22 -18.37 12.26
CA THR A 1092 28.90 -19.14 13.47
C THR A 1092 28.83 -18.31 14.76
N ASP A 1093 29.42 -17.10 14.81
CA ASP A 1093 29.22 -16.15 15.93
C ASP A 1093 27.92 -15.32 15.82
N GLY A 1094 27.10 -15.59 14.79
CA GLY A 1094 25.90 -14.82 14.47
C GLY A 1094 26.16 -13.53 13.68
N GLY A 1095 27.42 -13.15 13.48
CA GLY A 1095 27.78 -11.99 12.66
C GLY A 1095 27.43 -12.19 11.19
N VAL A 1096 27.02 -11.11 10.52
CA VAL A 1096 26.88 -11.05 9.06
C VAL A 1096 27.87 -10.03 8.53
N HIS A 1097 28.57 -10.35 7.44
CA HIS A 1097 29.49 -9.43 6.76
C HIS A 1097 29.12 -9.31 5.27
N VAL A 1098 29.02 -8.08 4.77
CA VAL A 1098 29.01 -7.77 3.33
C VAL A 1098 30.44 -7.62 2.85
N ILE A 1099 30.79 -8.23 1.71
CA ILE A 1099 32.15 -8.31 1.19
C ILE A 1099 32.18 -7.88 -0.29
N GLU A 1100 33.10 -6.96 -0.59
CA GLU A 1100 33.37 -6.38 -1.90
C GLU A 1100 34.88 -6.33 -2.20
N PRO A 1101 35.28 -6.33 -3.48
CA PRO A 1101 36.68 -6.21 -3.86
C PRO A 1101 37.25 -4.80 -3.59
N PRO A 1102 38.59 -4.67 -3.49
CA PRO A 1102 39.24 -3.38 -3.30
C PRO A 1102 39.05 -2.48 -4.53
N GLY A 1103 38.80 -1.19 -4.28
CA GLY A 1103 38.57 -0.18 -5.32
C GLY A 1103 37.14 -0.16 -5.91
N PRO A 1104 36.77 0.93 -6.62
CA PRO A 1104 35.44 1.12 -7.19
C PRO A 1104 35.18 0.31 -8.48
N GLU A 1105 36.24 -0.06 -9.20
CA GLU A 1105 36.15 -0.90 -10.42
C GLU A 1105 36.56 -2.37 -10.15
N GLY A 1106 36.75 -2.73 -8.87
CA GLY A 1106 37.36 -3.99 -8.46
C GLY A 1106 36.64 -5.22 -9.03
N LYS A 1107 37.42 -6.13 -9.63
CA LYS A 1107 36.99 -7.49 -10.03
C LYS A 1107 37.85 -8.51 -9.29
N TRP A 1108 37.23 -9.59 -8.85
CA TRP A 1108 37.92 -10.66 -8.13
C TRP A 1108 39.00 -11.33 -9.00
N GLY A 1109 40.24 -11.35 -8.49
CA GLY A 1109 41.40 -11.90 -9.20
C GLY A 1109 42.27 -10.88 -9.95
N MET A 1110 41.99 -9.57 -9.85
CA MET A 1110 42.91 -8.53 -10.32
C MET A 1110 43.87 -8.10 -9.18
N SER A 1111 45.16 -7.95 -9.49
CA SER A 1111 46.14 -7.38 -8.56
C SER A 1111 45.86 -5.90 -8.30
N PRO A 1112 46.06 -5.39 -7.06
CA PRO A 1112 45.96 -3.96 -6.80
C PRO A 1112 46.99 -3.18 -7.63
N PRO A 1113 46.69 -1.93 -8.05
CA PRO A 1113 47.67 -1.07 -8.69
C PRO A 1113 48.79 -0.71 -7.69
N PRO A 1114 50.04 -0.52 -8.15
CA PRO A 1114 51.12 -0.06 -7.28
C PRO A 1114 50.82 1.34 -6.72
N GLU A 1115 51.02 1.54 -5.42
CA GLU A 1115 50.75 2.83 -4.78
C GLU A 1115 51.74 3.90 -5.25
N ASN A 1116 51.20 4.98 -5.83
CA ASN A 1116 51.99 6.11 -6.28
C ASN A 1116 52.38 7.05 -5.12
N GLY A 1117 53.48 6.68 -4.47
CA GLY A 1117 54.56 7.64 -4.23
C GLY A 1117 54.68 8.28 -2.85
N ALA A 1118 55.89 8.23 -2.32
CA ALA A 1118 56.39 9.16 -1.31
C ALA A 1118 57.89 9.42 -1.55
N GLY A 1119 58.28 10.69 -1.51
CA GLY A 1119 59.68 11.11 -1.43
C GLY A 1119 59.85 12.61 -1.65
N PRO A 1120 61.02 13.19 -1.35
CA PRO A 1120 62.04 12.74 -0.40
C PRO A 1120 62.33 13.80 0.69
N SER A 1121 62.85 13.38 1.86
CA SER A 1121 63.34 14.33 2.87
C SER A 1121 64.59 13.82 3.63
N VAL A 1122 65.74 14.17 3.06
CA VAL A 1122 67.04 14.45 3.72
C VAL A 1122 67.45 13.58 4.93
N SER A 1123 68.40 12.68 4.69
CA SER A 1123 69.61 12.57 5.52
C SER A 1123 70.80 12.19 4.62
N ALA A 1124 72.03 12.58 4.97
CA ALA A 1124 73.17 12.50 4.06
C ALA A 1124 74.45 11.94 4.73
N ALA A 1125 74.98 10.86 4.17
CA ALA A 1125 76.38 10.43 4.26
C ALA A 1125 76.69 9.49 3.05
N PRO A 1126 77.92 9.49 2.51
CA PRO A 1126 78.18 8.91 1.17
C PRO A 1126 78.86 7.54 1.15
N GLY A 1127 78.73 6.81 0.03
CA GLY A 1127 79.49 5.58 -0.24
C GLY A 1127 79.21 4.94 -1.61
N SER A 1128 80.14 5.14 -2.56
CA SER A 1128 80.63 4.22 -3.62
C SER A 1128 79.94 2.84 -3.84
N ASP A 1129 79.76 2.31 -5.06
CA ASP A 1129 79.95 2.85 -6.43
C ASP A 1129 79.36 1.86 -7.49
N GLN A 1130 79.40 2.25 -8.77
CA GLN A 1130 79.36 1.42 -10.00
C GLN A 1130 78.06 0.68 -10.42
N GLN A 1131 77.58 1.11 -11.59
CA GLN A 1131 76.75 0.37 -12.56
C GLN A 1131 77.64 -0.52 -13.48
N PRO A 1132 77.11 -1.23 -14.50
CA PRO A 1132 76.01 -2.20 -14.50
C PRO A 1132 76.37 -3.51 -15.27
N ARG A 1133 75.49 -4.51 -15.22
CA ARG A 1133 75.29 -5.45 -16.34
C ARG A 1133 73.91 -6.10 -16.33
#